data_AF-A0A4Z2D7V2-F1
#
_entry.id   AF-A0A4Z2D7V2-F1
#
_cell.length_a   1.000
_cell.length_b   1.000
_cell.length_c   1.000
_cell.angle_alpha   90.00
_cell.angle_beta   90.00
_cell.angle_gamma   90.00
#
_symmetry.space_group_name_H-M   'P 1'
#
loop_
_entity.id
_entity.type
_entity.pdbx_description
1 polymer ?
#
loop_
_entity_poly.entity_id
_entity_poly.type
_entity_poly.pdbx_seq_one_letter_code
_entity_poly.pdbx_strand_id
1 'polypeptide(L)'
;MSSEVRSLLLLILDMTPASWGFCTSDFGLPNCIEAALGFANSHLMLSSFNEVAVIGVTPSQIKFIYPSHSETLVGASNDGQNDALSCMNNTVRQLSLDLVTSCSSTSTQIVLAGAIIKGLCYYLRRCRELQPSTRHLDDPSETTMEFSEGNDKISARILIIKASDDSTSQYLSLMNSVFTAQKLHVPIDTCVLPLPRQLDNLNGRRSISSPGHSSLLQQAADLTGGIYLQIPRVSGLLQYLLSVFLPSSKMRTSLILPDSRSSGLSFGMSDERLARKVEKHKLSDPFDDVAWKIMRKMGYEHGQGLGVNAHGVVEPVALSKQKGRSGLGSARKVSPKRIESLTDDLYQSSNPELVWHEGCDDAMADGDRIWSWSMEIEHCTVAKLESLIINPDGPEALGPPIERLDNEDKFCSVDLVQEVLNYKNQLDHFSKANVTKSHERSNPYEMIKRGIFMNRAAMKMANIDSVFNGMFTTAAPKNDILYFADVCAGPGGFSEYTLWRRCNSPYPVPYSSSDSKHISYSNNDKMLDDKSNISSTNQNSSAASEKQPLLAAKGFGLTLIGECDFRENDFCAGPKEAFMAHYGPAHDGDITKWCNLASFASFISRGTNKTGVHILMADGGFDVSSQYNLQEVMSKQLYLCQCLCALINLRPGGHFVTKLFDTFTEFSVGLIYIMGYLFEEIFIIKPVTSRPANSERFLICKGLRSPLKTMAGCLPHPKSTPTTNHLEVSDQKSSFRQKTRKFPNQQQQMMNDVGDHDLEASKNFGVLTESSSLLGLVITYFLRINEKLNQLQITNQTLTGSSKIDILKICHSEAITCDERFMQFIQGMNEDFAEHQCVALSKLIAFSHDHNLVEDRQVEVYKACLEKWKIPTAERRFVPWPLLSINRSAVIHGLLGDSENFTSLNMLPSDYRPNIRLSSFTNAHLSNLDILCSSRIVLVCGKPSMTLTSEPAQSMFIYSHGCGVMDIFCTTDGDQWNKLDQVIPRLKPRLPPGTLIWGQPFCEYAAKNGLRKHGLFIYDVVCIYGRDCRKLAYRKRMELAQQMTNVINFPDMTSSNVRVPPFLRLTELVDYVKKLPLLPCKDSHTPVQMHRLPDDFTFQPHSLLLVQHMTDNWMEEISRSTGKLYYFNRLKSESTFDLPESEHLSFTETQYIKLPWTTDQKCCPSVNTLVQHLEGKRNPC
;
A
#
# COMPACT_ATOMS: atom_id res chain seq x y z
N MET A 1 18.00 19.10 6.40
CA MET A 1 17.58 19.43 7.78
C MET A 1 16.20 20.03 7.71
N SER A 2 15.19 19.32 8.22
CA SER A 2 13.80 19.79 8.27
C SER A 2 13.69 21.02 9.18
N SER A 3 12.91 22.03 8.81
CA SER A 3 12.55 23.10 9.74
C SER A 3 11.80 22.48 10.92
N GLU A 4 12.39 22.54 12.13
CA GLU A 4 11.73 22.05 13.33
C GLU A 4 10.55 22.97 13.66
N VAL A 5 9.33 22.43 13.63
CA VAL A 5 8.09 23.19 13.91
C VAL A 5 7.93 23.34 15.42
N ARG A 6 7.82 24.58 15.92
CA ARG A 6 7.56 24.86 17.34
C ARG A 6 6.17 24.35 17.74
N SER A 7 6.07 23.65 18.87
CA SER A 7 4.80 23.11 19.39
C SER A 7 4.51 23.60 20.81
N LEU A 8 3.32 24.15 21.02
CA LEU A 8 2.77 24.55 22.31
C LEU A 8 1.77 23.51 22.83
N LEU A 9 2.05 22.92 23.98
CA LEU A 9 1.11 22.04 24.70
C LEU A 9 0.38 22.83 25.80
N LEU A 10 -0.94 22.96 25.65
CA LEU A 10 -1.84 23.53 26.66
C LEU A 10 -2.45 22.39 27.48
N LEU A 11 -1.97 22.20 28.71
CA LEU A 11 -2.43 21.15 29.62
C LEU A 11 -3.46 21.70 30.61
N ILE A 12 -4.69 21.20 30.55
CA ILE A 12 -5.78 21.57 31.46
C ILE A 12 -5.99 20.42 32.46
N LEU A 13 -5.82 20.71 33.74
CA LEU A 13 -5.92 19.74 34.84
C LEU A 13 -7.17 20.00 35.69
N ASP A 14 -8.02 19.00 35.82
CA ASP A 14 -9.13 18.98 36.77
C ASP A 14 -8.63 18.75 38.19
N MET A 15 -8.70 19.80 39.01
CA MET A 15 -8.23 19.81 40.41
C MET A 15 -9.39 19.91 41.40
N THR A 16 -10.60 19.51 41.00
CA THR A 16 -11.81 19.59 41.83
C THR A 16 -11.66 18.75 43.11
N PRO A 17 -11.54 19.36 44.31
CA PRO A 17 -11.18 18.62 45.52
C PRO A 17 -12.21 17.55 45.90
N ALA A 18 -13.50 17.83 45.68
CA ALA A 18 -14.58 16.90 45.97
C ALA A 18 -14.44 15.59 45.16
N SER A 19 -14.18 15.67 43.86
CA SER A 19 -14.04 14.51 42.98
C SER A 19 -12.84 13.62 43.37
N TRP A 20 -11.73 14.24 43.76
CA TRP A 20 -10.53 13.52 44.19
C TRP A 20 -10.63 12.98 45.63
N GLY A 21 -11.41 13.64 46.50
CA GLY A 21 -11.62 13.24 47.89
C GLY A 21 -12.51 12.00 48.08
N PHE A 22 -13.39 11.69 47.12
CA PHE A 22 -14.22 10.47 47.15
C PHE A 22 -13.51 9.20 46.65
N CYS A 23 -12.25 9.32 46.21
CA CYS A 23 -11.47 8.19 45.68
C CYS A 23 -10.86 7.35 46.81
N THR A 24 -11.25 6.08 46.94
CA THR A 24 -10.65 5.12 47.90
C THR A 24 -9.47 4.32 47.34
N SER A 25 -9.01 4.63 46.12
CA SER A 25 -7.91 3.92 45.47
C SER A 25 -6.55 4.54 45.78
N ASP A 26 -5.46 3.77 45.67
CA ASP A 26 -4.06 4.25 45.82
C ASP A 26 -3.67 5.37 44.82
N PHE A 27 -4.58 5.79 43.93
CA PHE A 27 -4.39 6.82 42.93
C PHE A 27 -5.13 8.11 43.31
N GLY A 28 -4.39 9.10 43.80
CA GLY A 28 -4.89 10.44 44.14
C GLY A 28 -4.42 11.54 43.19
N LEU A 29 -4.87 12.77 43.45
CA LEU A 29 -4.48 13.98 42.70
C LEU A 29 -2.95 14.16 42.59
N PRO A 30 -2.12 13.92 43.63
CA PRO A 30 -0.67 14.00 43.50
C PRO A 30 -0.11 13.08 42.42
N ASN A 31 -0.60 11.84 42.33
CA ASN A 31 -0.15 10.87 41.31
C ASN A 31 -0.56 11.30 39.91
N CYS A 32 -1.73 11.94 39.78
CA CYS A 32 -2.17 12.54 38.53
C CYS A 32 -1.26 13.71 38.09
N ILE A 33 -0.86 14.57 39.03
CA ILE A 33 0.06 15.68 38.77
C ILE A 33 1.43 15.14 38.35
N GLU A 34 1.98 14.13 39.04
CA GLU A 34 3.27 13.53 38.67
C GLU A 34 3.23 12.88 37.28
N ALA A 35 2.15 12.17 36.93
CA ALA A 35 1.98 11.61 35.58
C ALA A 35 1.88 12.72 34.50
N ALA A 36 1.18 13.81 34.81
CA ALA A 36 1.05 14.95 33.90
C ALA A 36 2.36 15.73 33.73
N LEU A 37 3.17 15.85 34.80
CA LEU A 37 4.52 16.42 34.75
C LEU A 37 5.48 15.52 33.96
N GLY A 38 5.44 14.20 34.15
CA GLY A 38 6.21 13.25 33.35
C GLY A 38 5.91 13.36 31.85
N PHE A 39 4.63 13.56 31.51
CA PHE A 39 4.18 13.82 30.14
C PHE A 39 4.68 15.18 29.61
N ALA A 40 4.54 16.26 30.37
CA ALA A 40 5.00 17.59 29.99
C ALA A 40 6.52 17.64 29.76
N ASN A 41 7.30 17.03 30.65
CA ASN A 41 8.76 16.92 30.52
C ASN A 41 9.13 16.12 29.27
N SER A 42 8.43 15.02 29.00
CA SER A 42 8.63 14.25 27.77
C SER A 42 8.33 15.07 26.51
N HIS A 43 7.32 15.94 26.54
CA HIS A 43 7.03 16.84 25.41
C HIS A 43 8.13 17.90 25.20
N LEU A 44 8.64 18.50 26.26
CA LEU A 44 9.75 19.46 26.21
C LEU A 44 11.05 18.81 25.72
N MET A 45 11.28 17.53 26.04
CA MET A 45 12.46 16.79 25.59
C MET A 45 12.42 16.39 24.10
N LEU A 46 11.27 16.47 23.42
CA LEU A 46 11.15 16.11 21.99
C LEU A 46 11.77 17.16 21.05
N SER A 47 11.75 18.45 21.42
CA SER A 47 12.42 19.53 20.68
C SER A 47 12.69 20.68 21.63
N SER A 48 13.84 21.34 21.45
CA SER A 48 14.25 22.52 22.24
C SER A 48 13.33 23.73 22.04
N PHE A 49 12.48 23.73 21.01
CA PHE A 49 11.53 24.81 20.74
C PHE A 49 10.10 24.53 21.24
N ASN A 50 9.86 23.40 21.93
CA ASN A 50 8.54 23.08 22.48
C ASN A 50 8.26 23.91 23.73
N GLU A 51 7.01 24.35 23.87
CA GLU A 51 6.52 25.12 25.00
C GLU A 51 5.37 24.38 25.69
N VAL A 52 5.22 24.58 27.01
CA VAL A 52 4.12 24.02 27.80
C VAL A 52 3.46 25.15 28.60
N ALA A 53 2.13 25.14 28.65
CA ALA A 53 1.37 25.92 29.62
C ALA A 53 0.39 25.02 30.38
N VAL A 54 0.34 25.15 31.70
CA VAL A 54 -0.49 24.34 32.59
C VAL A 54 -1.55 25.21 33.24
N ILE A 55 -2.81 24.82 33.09
CA ILE A 55 -3.99 25.50 33.64
C ILE A 55 -4.67 24.56 34.65
N GLY A 56 -4.80 25.03 35.89
CA GLY A 56 -5.56 24.33 36.94
C GLY A 56 -7.00 24.83 36.99
N VAL A 57 -7.94 23.89 37.10
CA VAL A 57 -9.38 24.17 37.18
C VAL A 57 -9.95 23.61 38.46
N THR A 58 -10.61 24.46 39.25
CA THR A 58 -11.48 24.09 40.37
C THR A 58 -12.88 24.64 40.13
N PRO A 59 -13.92 24.18 40.86
CA PRO A 59 -15.27 24.72 40.71
C PRO A 59 -15.39 26.22 41.00
N SER A 60 -14.48 26.78 41.81
CA SER A 60 -14.47 28.19 42.21
C SER A 60 -13.53 29.07 41.38
N GLN A 61 -12.46 28.53 40.79
CA GLN A 61 -11.44 29.33 40.12
C GLN A 61 -10.72 28.59 38.98
N ILE A 62 -10.32 29.34 37.95
CA ILE A 62 -9.44 28.88 36.87
C ILE A 62 -8.15 29.71 36.91
N LYS A 63 -7.00 29.06 37.13
CA LYS A 63 -5.69 29.72 37.31
C LYS A 63 -4.64 29.11 36.37
N PHE A 64 -3.84 29.96 35.72
CA PHE A 64 -2.60 29.51 35.07
C PHE A 64 -1.60 29.12 36.16
N ILE A 65 -1.23 27.85 36.19
CA ILE A 65 -0.23 27.31 37.10
C ILE A 65 1.16 27.56 36.52
N TYR A 66 1.30 27.39 35.21
CA TYR A 66 2.53 27.68 34.47
C TYR A 66 2.17 28.24 33.08
N PRO A 67 2.82 29.31 32.60
CA PRO A 67 3.85 30.12 33.25
C PRO A 67 3.29 30.98 34.39
N SER A 68 4.03 31.15 35.49
CA SER A 68 3.65 32.01 36.62
C SER A 68 4.22 33.42 36.45
N HIS A 69 3.42 34.46 36.69
CA HIS A 69 3.87 35.87 36.69
C HIS A 69 4.83 36.22 37.86
N SER A 70 5.06 35.27 38.77
CA SER A 70 5.92 35.42 39.94
C SER A 70 7.24 34.69 39.67
N GLU A 71 8.18 35.36 39.00
CA GLU A 71 9.57 34.88 38.91
C GLU A 71 10.24 35.05 40.28
N THR A 72 9.90 34.21 41.25
CA THR A 72 10.69 34.03 42.47
C THR A 72 10.06 32.90 43.27
N LEU A 73 10.67 31.71 43.24
CA LEU A 73 10.84 30.82 44.39
C LEU A 73 11.80 29.68 44.02
N VAL A 74 12.66 29.37 44.98
CA VAL A 74 13.98 28.74 44.88
C VAL A 74 13.90 27.22 45.11
N GLY A 75 14.83 26.48 44.49
CA GLY A 75 15.18 25.11 44.88
C GLY A 75 15.96 24.37 43.79
N ALA A 76 17.20 24.77 43.53
CA ALA A 76 18.10 24.03 42.63
C ALA A 76 18.44 22.66 43.25
N SER A 77 17.93 21.60 42.64
CA SER A 77 18.38 20.22 42.84
C SER A 77 19.75 20.05 42.17
N ASN A 78 20.72 19.39 42.83
CA ASN A 78 22.13 19.25 42.43
C ASN A 78 22.42 18.53 41.08
N ASP A 79 21.42 18.29 40.23
CA ASP A 79 21.58 17.66 38.92
C ASP A 79 21.64 18.74 37.83
N GLY A 80 22.81 19.35 37.66
CA GLY A 80 23.08 20.50 36.77
C GLY A 80 22.91 20.26 35.25
N GLN A 81 22.09 19.28 34.84
CA GLN A 81 21.73 19.04 33.44
C GLN A 81 20.30 19.48 33.08
N ASN A 82 19.38 19.71 34.04
CA ASN A 82 17.96 20.01 33.73
C ASN A 82 17.25 20.96 34.73
N ASP A 83 17.92 22.02 35.18
CA ASP A 83 17.40 22.94 36.21
C ASP A 83 16.04 23.59 35.85
N ALA A 84 15.81 23.89 34.57
CA ALA A 84 14.57 24.50 34.10
C ALA A 84 13.34 23.58 34.27
N LEU A 85 13.50 22.27 34.04
CA LEU A 85 12.43 21.28 34.22
C LEU A 85 12.11 21.07 35.70
N SER A 86 13.16 21.02 36.54
CA SER A 86 13.01 20.91 37.99
C SER A 86 12.27 22.12 38.57
N CYS A 87 12.64 23.33 38.12
CA CYS A 87 11.96 24.57 38.48
C CYS A 87 10.47 24.52 38.12
N MET A 88 10.14 24.21 36.86
CA MET A 88 8.74 24.07 36.41
C MET A 88 7.96 23.04 37.26
N ASN A 89 8.52 21.85 37.49
CA ASN A 89 7.88 20.80 38.27
C ASN A 89 7.55 21.27 39.70
N ASN A 90 8.50 21.97 40.35
CA ASN A 90 8.31 22.49 41.71
C ASN A 90 7.27 23.62 41.74
N THR A 91 7.30 24.55 40.78
CA THR A 91 6.30 25.61 40.64
C THR A 91 4.89 25.03 40.44
N VAL A 92 4.74 24.03 39.58
CA VAL A 92 3.45 23.37 39.34
C VAL A 92 2.95 22.68 40.60
N ARG A 93 3.79 21.95 41.34
CA ARG A 93 3.40 21.29 42.60
C ARG A 93 2.89 22.29 43.63
N GLN A 94 3.64 23.37 43.86
CA GLN A 94 3.29 24.38 44.86
C GLN A 94 1.99 25.11 44.51
N LEU A 95 1.87 25.63 43.28
CA LEU A 95 0.69 26.39 42.88
C LEU A 95 -0.56 25.52 42.73
N SER A 96 -0.40 24.22 42.43
CA SER A 96 -1.51 23.25 42.48
C SER A 96 -2.01 23.05 43.91
N LEU A 97 -1.10 22.93 44.88
CA LEU A 97 -1.45 22.82 46.29
C LEU A 97 -2.17 24.08 46.79
N ASP A 98 -1.68 25.27 46.43
CA ASP A 98 -2.33 26.55 46.78
C ASP A 98 -3.74 26.65 46.16
N LEU A 99 -3.92 26.20 44.92
CA LEU A 99 -5.21 26.23 44.23
C LEU A 99 -6.24 25.27 44.85
N VAL A 100 -5.79 24.08 45.28
CA VAL A 100 -6.65 23.08 45.93
C VAL A 100 -7.02 23.52 47.34
N THR A 101 -6.07 24.02 48.12
CA THR A 101 -6.27 24.46 49.51
C THR A 101 -7.12 25.74 49.63
N SER A 102 -7.12 26.59 48.61
CA SER A 102 -7.97 27.80 48.54
C SER A 102 -9.41 27.54 48.11
N CYS A 103 -9.75 26.32 47.67
CA CYS A 103 -11.09 25.96 47.21
C CYS A 103 -11.98 25.50 48.38
N SER A 104 -13.00 26.27 48.72
CA SER A 104 -13.99 25.94 49.76
C SER A 104 -15.28 25.31 49.22
N SER A 105 -15.37 25.06 47.91
CA SER A 105 -16.58 24.54 47.25
C SER A 105 -16.65 23.01 47.32
N THR A 106 -17.82 22.48 47.66
CA THR A 106 -18.12 21.03 47.68
C THR A 106 -18.70 20.51 46.36
N SER A 107 -18.76 21.35 45.31
CA SER A 107 -19.28 20.96 44.00
C SER A 107 -18.41 19.88 43.34
N THR A 108 -19.06 18.87 42.76
CA THR A 108 -18.44 17.81 41.96
C THR A 108 -18.47 18.10 40.45
N GLN A 109 -18.96 19.28 40.05
CA GLN A 109 -19.04 19.70 38.65
C GLN A 109 -17.87 20.61 38.26
N ILE A 110 -17.23 20.33 37.13
CA ILE A 110 -16.12 21.13 36.59
C ILE A 110 -16.59 22.23 35.64
N VAL A 111 -15.91 23.38 35.64
CA VAL A 111 -16.12 24.49 34.69
C VAL A 111 -14.98 24.56 33.66
N LEU A 112 -15.14 23.92 32.49
CA LEU A 112 -14.05 23.78 31.49
C LEU A 112 -14.01 24.88 30.43
N ALA A 113 -15.15 25.48 30.08
CA ALA A 113 -15.24 26.46 28.98
C ALA A 113 -14.26 27.64 29.15
N GLY A 114 -14.19 28.20 30.36
CA GLY A 114 -13.27 29.30 30.67
C GLY A 114 -11.80 28.93 30.58
N ALA A 115 -11.43 27.67 30.83
CA ALA A 115 -10.06 27.20 30.76
C ALA A 115 -9.59 27.05 29.30
N ILE A 116 -10.47 26.52 28.43
CA ILE A 116 -10.21 26.43 26.98
C ILE A 116 -10.04 27.83 26.40
N ILE A 117 -10.94 28.76 26.72
CA ILE A 117 -10.85 30.16 26.25
C ILE A 117 -9.53 30.81 26.70
N LYS A 118 -9.17 30.67 27.98
CA LYS A 118 -7.89 31.19 28.50
C LYS A 118 -6.68 30.60 27.77
N GLY A 119 -6.71 29.30 27.48
CA GLY A 119 -5.67 28.62 26.70
C GLY A 119 -5.57 29.13 25.26
N LEU A 120 -6.70 29.31 24.57
CA LEU A 120 -6.73 29.85 23.21
C LEU A 120 -6.26 31.31 23.16
N CYS A 121 -6.64 32.14 24.14
CA CYS A 121 -6.13 33.50 24.26
C CYS A 121 -4.62 33.54 24.49
N TYR A 122 -4.08 32.61 25.30
CA TYR A 122 -2.64 32.48 25.49
C TYR A 122 -1.93 32.07 24.20
N TYR A 123 -2.47 31.10 23.46
CA TYR A 123 -1.95 30.73 22.14
C TYR A 123 -1.91 31.92 21.17
N LEU A 124 -3.01 32.65 21.03
CA LEU A 124 -3.07 33.83 20.15
C LEU A 124 -2.08 34.92 20.57
N ARG A 125 -1.88 35.10 21.88
CA ARG A 125 -0.87 36.01 22.41
C ARG A 125 0.54 35.55 22.04
N ARG A 126 0.87 34.27 22.19
CA ARG A 126 2.18 33.72 21.79
C ARG A 126 2.44 33.86 20.29
N CYS A 127 1.43 33.62 19.45
CA CYS A 127 1.54 33.86 18.00
C CYS A 127 1.91 35.32 17.71
N ARG A 128 1.30 36.29 18.40
CA ARG A 128 1.60 37.73 18.25
C ARG A 128 2.97 38.12 18.80
N GLU A 129 3.42 37.50 19.90
CA GLU A 129 4.73 37.77 20.48
C GLU A 129 5.88 37.25 19.60
N LEU A 130 5.66 36.12 18.90
CA LEU A 130 6.63 35.54 17.96
C LEU A 130 6.64 36.21 16.58
N GLN A 131 5.56 36.88 16.21
CA GLN A 131 5.42 37.64 14.97
C GLN A 131 4.83 39.03 15.26
N PRO A 132 5.67 40.04 15.58
CA PRO A 132 5.18 41.38 15.78
C PRO A 132 4.63 41.93 14.45
N SER A 133 3.31 42.06 14.36
CA SER A 133 2.63 42.66 13.22
C SER A 133 3.07 44.11 13.03
N THR A 134 3.69 44.43 11.89
CA THR A 134 3.80 45.81 11.41
C THR A 134 2.41 46.29 11.01
N ARG A 135 1.79 47.16 11.81
CA ARG A 135 0.59 47.90 11.39
C ARG A 135 0.96 48.85 10.25
N HIS A 136 0.53 48.56 9.03
CA HIS A 136 0.25 49.61 8.05
C HIS A 136 -1.11 50.24 8.40
N LEU A 137 -1.21 51.56 8.28
CA LEU A 137 -2.24 52.41 8.88
C LEU A 137 -3.46 52.69 7.96
N ASP A 138 -3.72 51.88 6.94
CA ASP A 138 -4.62 52.28 5.84
C ASP A 138 -5.70 51.24 5.48
N ASP A 139 -6.48 50.68 6.42
CA ASP A 139 -7.89 50.27 6.15
C ASP A 139 -8.65 49.87 7.44
N PRO A 140 -9.81 50.46 7.78
CA PRO A 140 -10.61 50.08 8.94
C PRO A 140 -11.58 48.91 8.69
N SER A 141 -11.67 48.34 7.48
CA SER A 141 -12.79 47.48 7.08
C SER A 141 -12.55 45.95 7.09
N GLU A 142 -11.31 45.48 7.31
CA GLU A 142 -11.02 44.03 7.42
C GLU A 142 -10.97 43.55 8.88
N THR A 143 -11.89 42.66 9.25
CA THR A 143 -11.93 42.03 10.58
C THR A 143 -11.27 40.63 10.62
N THR A 144 -10.59 40.24 9.54
CA THR A 144 -9.92 38.94 9.40
C THR A 144 -8.42 39.09 9.62
N MET A 145 -7.93 38.50 10.71
CA MET A 145 -6.49 38.36 10.95
C MET A 145 -5.92 37.32 9.98
N GLU A 146 -5.34 37.76 8.88
CA GLU A 146 -4.43 36.92 8.08
C GLU A 146 -3.00 37.06 8.64
N PHE A 147 -2.43 35.94 9.09
CA PHE A 147 -1.04 35.86 9.51
C PHE A 147 -0.19 35.63 8.25
N SER A 148 0.80 36.50 8.00
CA SER A 148 1.72 36.35 6.87
C SER A 148 2.55 35.07 6.99
N GLU A 149 2.85 34.43 5.86
CA GLU A 149 3.64 33.20 5.75
C GLU A 149 5.14 33.45 6.03
N GLY A 150 5.47 33.73 7.30
CA GLY A 150 6.85 33.78 7.80
C GLY A 150 7.32 32.44 8.38
N ASN A 151 8.64 32.23 8.36
CA ASN A 151 9.34 30.97 8.69
C ASN A 151 9.20 30.44 10.14
N ASP A 152 8.56 31.15 11.07
CA ASP A 152 8.41 30.76 12.48
C ASP A 152 6.93 30.54 12.86
N LYS A 153 6.33 29.42 12.42
CA LYS A 153 4.93 29.05 12.73
C LYS A 153 4.86 28.18 14.00
N ILE A 154 4.15 28.64 15.03
CA ILE A 154 3.86 27.88 16.25
C ILE A 154 2.55 27.10 16.12
N SER A 155 2.61 25.79 16.34
CA SER A 155 1.44 24.91 16.40
C SER A 155 1.02 24.69 17.85
N ALA A 156 -0.28 24.55 18.15
CA ALA A 156 -0.75 24.31 19.51
C ALA A 156 -1.69 23.10 19.60
N ARG A 157 -1.72 22.44 20.77
CA ARG A 157 -2.67 21.38 21.13
C ARG A 157 -3.17 21.55 22.55
N ILE A 158 -4.44 21.24 22.81
CA ILE A 158 -5.03 21.27 24.15
C ILE A 158 -5.21 19.83 24.63
N LEU A 159 -4.73 19.50 25.83
CA LEU A 159 -4.99 18.22 26.49
C LEU A 159 -5.74 18.47 27.81
N ILE A 160 -6.92 17.87 27.96
CA ILE A 160 -7.76 17.96 29.14
C ILE A 160 -7.69 16.64 29.91
N ILE A 161 -7.22 16.66 31.16
CA ILE A 161 -7.32 15.53 32.08
C ILE A 161 -8.47 15.78 33.05
N LYS A 162 -9.55 15.00 32.92
CA LYS A 162 -10.82 15.18 33.63
C LYS A 162 -11.09 14.03 34.59
N ALA A 163 -11.55 14.34 35.79
CA ALA A 163 -11.95 13.38 36.82
C ALA A 163 -13.37 13.61 37.37
N SER A 164 -13.91 14.82 37.20
CA SER A 164 -15.20 15.29 37.73
C SER A 164 -16.37 15.08 36.76
N ASP A 165 -17.60 15.25 37.24
CA ASP A 165 -18.79 15.11 36.38
C ASP A 165 -18.95 16.26 35.41
N ASP A 166 -19.63 15.98 34.29
CA ASP A 166 -20.07 17.01 33.35
C ASP A 166 -21.24 17.82 33.91
N SER A 167 -21.25 19.11 33.60
CA SER A 167 -22.40 19.98 33.80
C SER A 167 -23.04 20.29 32.45
N THR A 168 -24.26 19.79 32.24
CA THR A 168 -25.05 20.08 31.03
C THR A 168 -25.33 21.57 30.86
N SER A 169 -25.37 22.32 31.96
CA SER A 169 -25.55 23.78 31.97
C SER A 169 -24.46 24.55 31.21
N GLN A 170 -23.28 23.95 31.01
CA GLN A 170 -22.13 24.56 30.33
C GLN A 170 -22.04 24.23 28.85
N TYR A 171 -23.01 23.50 28.29
CA TYR A 171 -22.95 23.07 26.89
C TYR A 171 -22.69 24.23 25.93
N LEU A 172 -23.47 25.31 26.05
CA LEU A 172 -23.39 26.44 25.11
C LEU A 172 -22.01 27.13 25.17
N SER A 173 -21.49 27.38 26.37
CA SER A 173 -20.19 28.03 26.56
C SER A 173 -19.03 27.13 26.16
N LEU A 174 -19.13 25.82 26.43
CA LEU A 174 -18.14 24.83 26.01
C LEU A 174 -18.10 24.72 24.48
N MET A 175 -19.26 24.58 23.82
CA MET A 175 -19.32 24.44 22.37
C MET A 175 -18.84 25.69 21.63
N ASN A 176 -19.15 26.90 22.12
CA ASN A 176 -18.58 28.12 21.55
C ASN A 176 -17.05 28.15 21.63
N SER A 177 -16.49 27.62 22.72
CA SER A 177 -15.03 27.49 22.89
C SER A 177 -14.44 26.44 21.94
N VAL A 178 -15.14 25.31 21.74
CA VAL A 178 -14.77 24.24 20.80
C VAL A 178 -14.78 24.72 19.35
N PHE A 179 -15.83 25.45 18.93
CA PHE A 179 -15.89 26.04 17.58
C PHE A 179 -14.78 27.07 17.35
N THR A 180 -14.41 27.82 18.39
CA THR A 180 -13.27 28.74 18.33
C THR A 180 -11.94 27.98 18.16
N ALA A 181 -11.73 26.89 18.91
CA ALA A 181 -10.56 26.02 18.75
C ALA A 181 -10.50 25.38 17.36
N GLN A 182 -11.65 24.92 16.83
CA GLN A 182 -11.78 24.36 15.49
C GLN A 182 -11.38 25.38 14.41
N LYS A 183 -11.85 26.63 14.53
CA LYS A 183 -11.49 27.71 13.61
C LYS A 183 -10.00 28.06 13.66
N LEU A 184 -9.36 27.91 14.82
CA LEU A 184 -7.91 28.10 15.01
C LEU A 184 -7.08 26.85 14.68
N HIS A 185 -7.70 25.76 14.24
CA HIS A 185 -7.05 24.47 13.97
C HIS A 185 -6.27 23.90 15.18
N VAL A 186 -6.75 24.15 16.40
CA VAL A 186 -6.16 23.63 17.64
C VAL A 186 -6.94 22.38 18.08
N PRO A 187 -6.36 21.16 18.01
CA PRO A 187 -7.03 19.94 18.45
C PRO A 187 -7.20 19.91 19.97
N ILE A 188 -8.36 19.42 20.43
CA ILE A 188 -8.68 19.21 21.84
C ILE A 188 -8.66 17.71 22.14
N ASP A 189 -7.62 17.27 22.82
CA ASP A 189 -7.50 15.92 23.35
C ASP A 189 -8.13 15.85 24.74
N THR A 190 -8.89 14.78 25.01
CA THR A 190 -9.56 14.55 26.29
C THR A 190 -9.18 13.19 26.86
N CYS A 191 -8.67 13.20 28.08
CA CYS A 191 -8.37 12.05 28.90
C CYS A 191 -9.34 12.01 30.10
N VAL A 192 -10.22 11.02 30.15
CA VAL A 192 -11.22 10.87 31.22
C VAL A 192 -10.79 9.78 32.21
N LEU A 193 -10.70 10.15 33.48
CA LEU A 193 -10.34 9.27 34.59
C LEU A 193 -11.62 8.76 35.29
N PRO A 194 -11.95 7.46 35.22
CA PRO A 194 -13.09 6.90 35.94
C PRO A 194 -12.73 6.72 37.43
N LEU A 195 -13.08 7.69 38.27
CA LEU A 195 -12.91 7.57 39.72
C LEU A 195 -14.11 6.78 40.33
N PRO A 196 -13.87 5.67 41.06
CA PRO A 196 -14.94 4.92 41.72
C PRO A 196 -15.54 5.72 42.87
N ARG A 197 -16.87 5.87 42.90
CA ARG A 197 -17.60 6.55 43.98
C ARG A 197 -18.26 5.56 44.93
N GLN A 198 -18.17 5.82 46.23
CA GLN A 198 -18.95 5.10 47.24
C GLN A 198 -20.37 5.70 47.27
N LEU A 199 -21.39 4.94 46.88
CA LEU A 199 -22.78 5.25 47.21
C LEU A 199 -23.11 4.58 48.53
N ASP A 200 -23.63 5.34 49.49
CA ASP A 200 -24.11 4.79 50.77
C ASP A 200 -25.17 3.71 50.55
N ASN A 201 -24.91 2.55 51.15
CA ASN A 201 -25.79 1.39 51.16
C ASN A 201 -26.99 1.65 52.08
N LEU A 202 -28.19 1.71 51.53
CA LEU A 202 -29.42 1.51 52.33
C LEU A 202 -30.40 0.49 51.76
N ASN A 203 -30.15 -0.13 50.60
CA ASN A 203 -30.95 -1.26 50.13
C ASN A 203 -30.07 -2.20 49.29
N GLY A 204 -29.92 -3.45 49.72
CA GLY A 204 -28.98 -4.45 49.19
C GLY A 204 -29.14 -4.83 47.71
N ARG A 205 -28.83 -3.90 46.80
CA ARG A 205 -28.59 -4.13 45.37
C ARG A 205 -27.30 -3.42 45.00
N ARG A 206 -26.23 -4.19 44.74
CA ARG A 206 -25.02 -3.68 44.08
C ARG A 206 -25.37 -3.28 42.65
N SER A 207 -25.76 -2.03 42.44
CA SER A 207 -25.78 -1.41 41.11
C SER A 207 -24.41 -0.78 40.89
N ILE A 208 -23.53 -1.47 40.16
CA ILE A 208 -22.34 -0.85 39.57
C ILE A 208 -22.86 0.17 38.56
N SER A 209 -22.81 1.47 38.90
CA SER A 209 -23.09 2.52 37.92
C SER A 209 -21.99 2.49 36.85
N SER A 210 -22.39 2.51 35.59
CA SER A 210 -21.49 2.53 34.43
C SER A 210 -20.42 3.63 34.58
N PRO A 211 -19.19 3.41 34.07
CA PRO A 211 -18.17 4.45 34.01
C PRO A 211 -18.73 5.67 33.27
N GLY A 212 -18.68 6.85 33.87
CA GLY A 212 -19.24 8.07 33.28
C GLY A 212 -18.51 8.44 31.98
N HIS A 213 -19.14 8.16 30.84
CA HIS A 213 -18.70 8.68 29.55
C HIS A 213 -19.08 10.16 29.44
N SER A 214 -18.14 11.01 29.02
CA SER A 214 -18.41 12.43 28.75
C SER A 214 -18.76 12.61 27.28
N SER A 215 -20.06 12.58 26.95
CA SER A 215 -20.53 12.82 25.58
C SER A 215 -20.15 14.22 25.08
N LEU A 216 -20.07 15.20 25.98
CA LEU A 216 -19.73 16.59 25.66
C LEU A 216 -18.28 16.74 25.20
N LEU A 217 -17.33 16.11 25.91
CA LEU A 217 -15.92 16.19 25.54
C LEU A 217 -15.54 15.22 24.43
N GLN A 218 -16.29 14.12 24.27
CA GLN A 218 -16.19 13.29 23.07
C GLN A 218 -16.54 14.10 21.83
N GLN A 219 -17.66 14.84 21.86
CA GLN A 219 -18.03 15.77 20.79
C GLN A 219 -16.97 16.86 20.56
N ALA A 220 -16.37 17.40 21.64
CA ALA A 220 -15.31 18.40 21.53
C ALA A 220 -14.05 17.88 20.82
N ALA A 221 -13.62 16.66 21.14
CA ALA A 221 -12.50 16.01 20.49
C ALA A 221 -12.80 15.70 19.02
N ASP A 222 -13.99 15.17 18.72
CA ASP A 222 -14.40 14.83 17.36
C ASP A 222 -14.48 16.05 16.44
N LEU A 223 -15.01 17.19 16.93
CA LEU A 223 -15.14 18.41 16.14
C LEU A 223 -13.79 19.09 15.85
N THR A 224 -12.80 18.93 16.74
CA THR A 224 -11.48 19.57 16.61
C THR A 224 -10.42 18.63 16.02
N GLY A 225 -10.76 17.36 15.77
CA GLY A 225 -9.81 16.35 15.30
C GLY A 225 -8.83 15.86 16.38
N GLY A 226 -9.19 16.01 17.66
CA GLY A 226 -8.46 15.49 18.81
C GLY A 226 -8.87 14.05 19.19
N ILE A 227 -8.23 13.50 20.23
CA ILE A 227 -8.49 12.16 20.75
C ILE A 227 -9.31 12.22 22.03
N TYR A 228 -10.41 11.49 22.09
CA TYR A 228 -11.11 11.17 23.34
C TYR A 228 -10.72 9.76 23.80
N LEU A 229 -10.16 9.63 25.01
CA LEU A 229 -9.86 8.35 25.63
C LEU A 229 -10.30 8.34 27.09
N GLN A 230 -11.09 7.34 27.44
CA GLN A 230 -11.36 7.00 28.84
C GLN A 230 -10.39 5.93 29.30
N ILE A 231 -9.67 6.18 30.38
CA ILE A 231 -8.61 5.29 30.84
C ILE A 231 -9.22 4.10 31.61
N PRO A 232 -8.99 2.84 31.17
CA PRO A 232 -9.52 1.67 31.87
C PRO A 232 -8.89 1.44 33.24
N ARG A 233 -7.60 1.79 33.38
CA ARG A 233 -6.82 1.59 34.62
C ARG A 233 -6.01 2.83 34.96
N VAL A 234 -6.44 3.54 36.00
CA VAL A 234 -5.88 4.85 36.40
C VAL A 234 -4.42 4.74 36.86
N SER A 235 -4.00 3.59 37.42
CA SER A 235 -2.60 3.35 37.82
C SER A 235 -1.60 3.39 36.65
N GLY A 236 -2.07 3.23 35.41
CA GLY A 236 -1.26 3.32 34.19
C GLY A 236 -1.31 4.68 33.49
N LEU A 237 -1.78 5.75 34.14
CA LEU A 237 -2.03 7.05 33.49
C LEU A 237 -0.87 7.54 32.61
N LEU A 238 0.36 7.53 33.14
CA LEU A 238 1.54 7.99 32.40
C LEU A 238 1.77 7.18 31.12
N GLN A 239 1.53 5.86 31.15
CA GLN A 239 1.66 5.00 29.96
C GLN A 239 0.69 5.43 28.86
N TYR A 240 -0.55 5.76 29.20
CA TYR A 240 -1.54 6.25 28.23
C TYR A 240 -1.19 7.65 27.72
N LEU A 241 -0.73 8.55 28.60
CA LEU A 241 -0.26 9.88 28.21
C LEU A 241 0.90 9.80 27.21
N LEU A 242 1.88 8.93 27.43
CA LEU A 242 3.04 8.77 26.54
C LEU A 242 2.72 8.02 25.25
N SER A 243 1.86 7.00 25.28
CA SER A 243 1.55 6.19 24.09
C SER A 243 0.53 6.81 23.15
N VAL A 244 -0.48 7.50 23.68
CA VAL A 244 -1.61 8.03 22.90
C VAL A 244 -1.47 9.53 22.65
N PHE A 245 -1.15 10.31 23.70
CA PHE A 245 -1.24 11.76 23.65
C PHE A 245 0.08 12.47 23.30
N LEU A 246 1.24 11.83 23.53
CA LEU A 246 2.57 12.40 23.24
C LEU A 246 2.82 12.60 21.74
N PRO A 247 2.48 11.63 20.85
CA PRO A 247 2.64 11.81 19.41
C PRO A 247 1.93 13.06 18.90
N SER A 248 2.56 13.77 17.96
CA SER A 248 1.98 14.96 17.33
C SER A 248 0.76 14.59 16.47
N SER A 249 -0.13 15.55 16.20
CA SER A 249 -1.34 15.33 15.39
C SER A 249 -1.02 14.67 14.03
N LYS A 250 0.08 15.08 13.38
CA LYS A 250 0.55 14.49 12.13
C LYS A 250 0.97 13.02 12.29
N MET A 251 1.71 12.70 13.36
CA MET A 251 2.18 11.33 13.64
C MET A 251 1.08 10.38 14.10
N ARG A 252 -0.06 10.88 14.58
CA ARG A 252 -1.20 10.04 14.98
C ARG A 252 -1.83 9.30 13.80
N THR A 253 -1.70 9.81 12.58
CA THR A 253 -2.21 9.14 11.37
C THR A 253 -1.46 7.85 11.02
N SER A 254 -0.23 7.69 11.52
CA SER A 254 0.61 6.50 11.32
C SER A 254 0.64 5.56 12.52
N LEU A 255 -0.06 5.89 13.61
CA LEU A 255 -0.15 5.07 14.82
C LEU A 255 -1.53 4.41 14.93
N ILE A 256 -1.55 3.12 15.25
CA ILE A 256 -2.78 2.40 15.59
C ILE A 256 -3.16 2.79 17.02
N LEU A 257 -4.04 3.78 17.14
CA LEU A 257 -4.57 4.24 18.42
C LEU A 257 -5.77 3.37 18.85
N PRO A 258 -6.06 3.26 20.15
CA PRO A 258 -7.24 2.56 20.63
C PRO A 258 -8.51 3.18 20.01
N ASP A 259 -9.29 2.39 19.28
CA ASP A 259 -10.51 2.85 18.59
C ASP A 259 -11.55 3.37 19.61
N SER A 260 -11.66 4.69 19.75
CA SER A 260 -12.77 5.33 20.47
C SER A 260 -14.00 5.56 19.58
N ARG A 261 -13.93 5.21 18.30
CA ARG A 261 -15.02 5.40 17.32
C ARG A 261 -16.06 4.26 17.28
N SER A 262 -15.81 3.14 17.95
CA SER A 262 -16.69 1.98 17.96
C SER A 262 -17.74 2.00 19.08
N SER A 263 -17.74 3.02 19.94
CA SER A 263 -18.69 3.17 21.05
C SER A 263 -19.35 4.56 21.05
N GLY A 264 -20.48 4.67 20.34
CA GLY A 264 -21.51 5.68 20.56
C GLY A 264 -21.51 6.89 19.63
N LEU A 265 -22.27 6.81 18.53
CA LEU A 265 -22.83 8.00 17.87
C LEU A 265 -23.88 8.62 18.80
N SER A 266 -23.47 9.56 19.67
CA SER A 266 -24.43 10.36 20.45
C SER A 266 -24.98 11.49 19.59
N PHE A 267 -26.24 11.36 19.18
CA PHE A 267 -27.02 12.49 18.65
C PHE A 267 -27.17 13.55 19.75
N GLY A 268 -26.64 14.75 19.50
CA GLY A 268 -26.86 15.89 20.37
C GLY A 268 -28.32 16.34 20.31
N MET A 269 -29.11 15.99 21.33
CA MET A 269 -30.19 16.77 21.93
C MET A 269 -30.60 16.08 23.23
N SER A 270 -30.57 16.83 24.33
CA SER A 270 -30.88 16.39 25.69
C SER A 270 -32.35 15.98 25.83
N ASP A 271 -32.61 14.71 26.13
CA ASP A 271 -33.80 14.30 26.90
C ASP A 271 -33.55 12.96 27.62
N GLU A 272 -33.54 13.01 28.96
CA GLU A 272 -33.38 11.87 29.85
C GLU A 272 -34.63 10.99 29.83
N ARG A 273 -34.62 9.83 29.13
CA ARG A 273 -35.45 8.63 29.44
C ARG A 273 -35.35 7.50 28.40
N LEU A 274 -34.17 6.96 28.06
CA LEU A 274 -34.16 5.66 27.35
C LEU A 274 -32.82 4.89 27.36
N ALA A 275 -32.19 4.70 28.52
CA ALA A 275 -31.09 3.75 28.66
C ALA A 275 -31.57 2.49 29.41
N ARG A 276 -32.11 1.50 28.69
CA ARG A 276 -32.18 0.07 29.08
C ARG A 276 -32.90 -0.74 27.99
N LYS A 277 -32.12 -1.45 27.16
CA LYS A 277 -32.38 -2.75 26.47
C LYS A 277 -31.87 -2.74 25.04
N VAL A 278 -30.67 -3.30 24.80
CA VAL A 278 -30.41 -4.18 23.64
C VAL A 278 -29.29 -5.15 24.03
N GLU A 279 -29.63 -6.36 24.45
CA GLU A 279 -28.80 -7.55 24.22
C GLU A 279 -29.69 -8.81 24.30
N LYS A 280 -29.51 -9.70 23.31
CA LYS A 280 -30.17 -11.02 23.04
C LYS A 280 -31.56 -10.91 22.36
N HIS A 281 -31.87 -11.51 21.20
CA HIS A 281 -31.73 -12.91 20.80
C HIS A 281 -32.02 -13.13 19.28
N LYS A 282 -31.59 -14.29 18.77
CA LYS A 282 -31.90 -14.94 17.48
C LYS A 282 -33.40 -15.23 17.27
N LEU A 283 -33.77 -15.46 16.00
CA LEU A 283 -35.07 -15.85 15.42
C LEU A 283 -35.98 -16.76 16.28
N SER A 284 -37.23 -16.32 16.52
CA SER A 284 -38.49 -17.09 16.42
C SER A 284 -39.72 -16.22 16.77
N ASP A 285 -40.74 -16.20 15.91
CA ASP A 285 -42.12 -15.66 15.99
C ASP A 285 -42.45 -14.31 16.70
N PRO A 286 -43.24 -13.42 16.06
CA PRO A 286 -43.44 -12.04 16.51
C PRO A 286 -44.65 -11.90 17.45
N PHE A 287 -44.62 -12.48 18.65
CA PHE A 287 -45.69 -12.26 19.63
C PHE A 287 -45.20 -12.20 21.07
N ASP A 288 -44.33 -11.24 21.40
CA ASP A 288 -44.26 -10.76 22.80
C ASP A 288 -43.64 -9.35 22.94
N ASP A 289 -44.13 -8.39 22.17
CA ASP A 289 -43.76 -6.98 22.33
C ASP A 289 -44.57 -6.32 23.47
N VAL A 290 -43.90 -5.51 24.30
CA VAL A 290 -44.51 -4.78 25.42
C VAL A 290 -45.65 -3.86 24.91
N ALA A 291 -45.51 -3.37 23.68
CA ALA A 291 -46.54 -2.60 22.98
C ALA A 291 -47.85 -3.39 22.79
N TRP A 292 -47.78 -4.67 22.41
CA TRP A 292 -48.97 -5.52 22.21
C TRP A 292 -49.68 -5.89 23.52
N LYS A 293 -48.93 -6.00 24.63
CA LYS A 293 -49.51 -6.18 25.98
C LYS A 293 -50.20 -4.92 26.49
N ILE A 294 -49.67 -3.73 26.20
CA ILE A 294 -50.30 -2.44 26.53
C ILE A 294 -51.56 -2.23 25.68
N MET A 295 -51.50 -2.54 24.38
CA MET A 295 -52.66 -2.45 23.48
C MET A 295 -53.79 -3.40 23.90
N ARG A 296 -53.50 -4.65 24.29
CA ARG A 296 -54.52 -5.56 24.85
C ARG A 296 -55.14 -5.05 26.14
N LYS A 297 -54.36 -4.41 27.03
CA LYS A 297 -54.89 -3.77 28.25
C LYS A 297 -55.75 -2.55 27.96
N MET A 298 -55.59 -1.92 26.79
CA MET A 298 -56.39 -0.80 26.30
C MET A 298 -57.58 -1.25 25.43
N GLY A 299 -57.90 -2.55 25.41
CA GLY A 299 -59.05 -3.11 24.70
C GLY A 299 -58.80 -3.52 23.25
N TYR A 300 -57.54 -3.64 22.81
CA TYR A 300 -57.22 -4.11 21.45
C TYR A 300 -57.49 -5.62 21.29
N GLU A 301 -58.30 -5.97 20.29
CA GLU A 301 -58.46 -7.33 19.77
C GLU A 301 -57.82 -7.45 18.37
N HIS A 302 -57.20 -8.59 18.07
CA HIS A 302 -56.44 -8.77 16.84
C HIS A 302 -57.36 -8.67 15.61
N GLY A 303 -57.11 -7.68 14.74
CA GLY A 303 -57.91 -7.41 13.54
C GLY A 303 -58.97 -6.31 13.68
N GLN A 304 -59.09 -5.63 14.83
CA GLN A 304 -60.00 -4.49 15.02
C GLN A 304 -59.27 -3.19 15.38
N GLY A 305 -59.86 -2.05 14.99
CA GLY A 305 -59.34 -0.72 15.27
C GLY A 305 -59.53 -0.27 16.72
N LEU A 306 -58.58 0.42 17.33
CA LEU A 306 -58.70 0.87 18.72
C LEU A 306 -59.74 2.01 18.89
N GLY A 307 -60.75 1.83 19.76
CA GLY A 307 -61.79 2.81 20.11
C GLY A 307 -63.10 2.14 20.55
N VAL A 308 -63.98 2.86 21.28
CA VAL A 308 -65.22 2.31 21.91
C VAL A 308 -66.14 1.55 20.93
N ASN A 309 -66.04 1.85 19.62
CA ASN A 309 -66.83 1.23 18.55
C ASN A 309 -65.97 0.60 17.42
N ALA A 310 -64.72 0.23 17.69
CA ALA A 310 -63.80 -0.42 16.74
C ALA A 310 -63.41 0.36 15.45
N HIS A 311 -63.58 1.69 15.40
CA HIS A 311 -63.32 2.53 14.22
C HIS A 311 -61.84 2.96 14.00
N GLY A 312 -60.89 2.47 14.80
CA GLY A 312 -59.47 2.83 14.68
C GLY A 312 -58.77 2.21 13.47
N VAL A 313 -57.62 2.76 13.07
CA VAL A 313 -56.81 2.23 11.96
C VAL A 313 -56.23 0.86 12.35
N VAL A 314 -56.43 -0.15 11.49
CA VAL A 314 -56.11 -1.56 11.77
C VAL A 314 -54.62 -1.88 11.53
N GLU A 315 -53.93 -1.11 10.69
CA GLU A 315 -52.51 -1.27 10.40
C GLU A 315 -51.67 -0.07 10.87
N PRO A 316 -50.46 -0.30 11.44
CA PRO A 316 -49.61 0.78 11.93
C PRO A 316 -49.12 1.68 10.78
N VAL A 317 -49.24 2.99 10.97
CA VAL A 317 -48.81 4.01 10.01
C VAL A 317 -47.27 3.95 9.85
N ALA A 318 -46.82 3.75 8.61
CA ALA A 318 -45.40 3.68 8.28
C ALA A 318 -44.67 5.00 8.60
N LEU A 319 -43.46 4.89 9.17
CA LEU A 319 -42.60 6.02 9.52
C LEU A 319 -42.23 6.84 8.28
N SER A 320 -42.53 8.13 8.33
CA SER A 320 -42.19 9.13 7.31
C SER A 320 -40.68 9.22 7.06
N LYS A 321 -40.26 9.14 5.78
CA LYS A 321 -38.87 9.27 5.32
C LYS A 321 -38.48 10.71 4.96
N GLN A 322 -38.94 11.71 5.71
CA GLN A 322 -38.66 13.11 5.37
C GLN A 322 -37.69 13.76 6.38
N LYS A 323 -36.45 14.01 5.94
CA LYS A 323 -35.47 14.85 6.64
C LYS A 323 -35.50 16.26 6.03
N GLY A 324 -36.08 17.22 6.74
CA GLY A 324 -36.04 18.64 6.39
C GLY A 324 -37.15 19.45 7.08
N ARG A 325 -36.83 20.67 7.53
CA ARG A 325 -37.83 21.63 8.04
C ARG A 325 -38.44 22.40 6.87
N SER A 326 -39.56 21.93 6.36
CA SER A 326 -40.50 22.74 5.58
C SER A 326 -41.89 22.59 6.19
N GLY A 327 -42.56 23.73 6.37
CA GLY A 327 -43.82 23.81 7.14
C GLY A 327 -44.93 22.94 6.57
N LEU A 328 -45.78 22.44 7.47
CA LEU A 328 -47.00 21.69 7.15
C LEU A 328 -47.96 22.62 6.38
N GLY A 329 -48.28 22.30 5.12
CA GLY A 329 -49.35 22.97 4.37
C GLY A 329 -49.06 23.36 2.93
N SER A 330 -48.46 22.48 2.11
CA SER A 330 -48.63 22.57 0.66
C SER A 330 -48.44 21.19 0.02
N ALA A 331 -49.56 20.53 -0.27
CA ALA A 331 -49.56 19.31 -1.06
C ALA A 331 -49.21 19.67 -2.51
N ARG A 332 -47.94 19.55 -2.89
CA ARG A 332 -47.54 19.62 -4.30
C ARG A 332 -47.71 18.23 -4.91
N LYS A 333 -48.82 18.02 -5.62
CA LYS A 333 -48.99 16.90 -6.56
C LYS A 333 -47.78 16.90 -7.50
N VAL A 334 -46.98 15.84 -7.46
CA VAL A 334 -45.92 15.60 -8.45
C VAL A 334 -46.59 15.12 -9.72
N SER A 335 -46.99 16.06 -10.57
CA SER A 335 -46.96 15.84 -12.02
C SER A 335 -45.49 15.85 -12.46
N PRO A 336 -45.06 15.00 -13.40
CA PRO A 336 -43.71 15.07 -13.95
C PRO A 336 -43.58 16.41 -14.67
N LYS A 337 -42.99 17.41 -13.99
CA LYS A 337 -42.63 18.65 -14.64
C LYS A 337 -41.37 18.35 -15.43
N ARG A 338 -41.54 18.21 -16.74
CA ARG A 338 -40.48 18.43 -17.74
C ARG A 338 -39.60 19.59 -17.28
N ILE A 339 -38.30 19.33 -17.21
CA ILE A 339 -37.24 20.33 -17.10
C ILE A 339 -37.21 21.08 -18.45
N GLU A 340 -38.22 21.92 -18.71
CA GLU A 340 -38.26 22.81 -19.89
C GLU A 340 -38.19 24.29 -19.46
N SER A 341 -37.95 24.59 -18.18
CA SER A 341 -37.98 25.98 -17.66
C SER A 341 -36.74 26.41 -16.86
N LEU A 342 -35.63 25.70 -16.99
CA LEU A 342 -34.34 26.02 -16.32
C LEU A 342 -33.17 26.16 -17.31
N THR A 343 -33.43 26.07 -18.61
CA THR A 343 -32.39 25.87 -19.63
C THR A 343 -31.70 27.16 -20.09
N ASP A 344 -32.37 28.31 -20.05
CA ASP A 344 -31.84 29.50 -20.75
C ASP A 344 -30.88 30.37 -19.92
N ASP A 345 -30.90 30.29 -18.58
CA ASP A 345 -30.04 31.12 -17.70
C ASP A 345 -28.97 30.32 -16.93
N LEU A 346 -29.05 28.98 -16.87
CA LEU A 346 -28.17 28.16 -16.02
C LEU A 346 -26.83 27.83 -16.70
N TYR A 347 -26.84 27.69 -18.02
CA TYR A 347 -25.68 27.27 -18.80
C TYR A 347 -25.30 28.37 -19.79
N GLN A 348 -24.04 28.81 -19.76
CA GLN A 348 -23.47 29.56 -20.88
C GLN A 348 -22.88 28.52 -21.84
N SER A 349 -23.63 28.08 -22.84
CA SER A 349 -23.15 27.15 -23.87
C SER A 349 -23.53 27.64 -25.26
N SER A 350 -22.61 27.49 -26.21
CA SER A 350 -22.86 27.79 -27.62
C SER A 350 -23.57 26.65 -28.35
N ASN A 351 -23.63 25.44 -27.77
CA ASN A 351 -24.30 24.26 -28.36
C ASN A 351 -25.19 23.52 -27.34
N PRO A 352 -26.54 23.62 -27.47
CA PRO A 352 -27.48 22.93 -26.58
C PRO A 352 -27.37 21.40 -26.57
N GLU A 353 -26.86 20.77 -27.64
CA GLU A 353 -26.70 19.30 -27.70
C GLU A 353 -25.64 18.78 -26.73
N LEU A 354 -24.72 19.65 -26.27
CA LEU A 354 -23.65 19.32 -25.33
C LEU A 354 -24.07 19.52 -23.85
N VAL A 355 -25.32 19.92 -23.61
CA VAL A 355 -25.88 20.16 -22.28
C VAL A 355 -26.54 18.88 -21.77
N TRP A 356 -26.28 18.55 -20.50
CA TRP A 356 -26.90 17.39 -19.87
C TRP A 356 -28.41 17.56 -19.70
N HIS A 357 -29.14 16.53 -20.11
CA HIS A 357 -30.56 16.34 -19.85
C HIS A 357 -30.80 14.97 -19.20
N GLU A 358 -31.83 14.86 -18.37
CA GLU A 358 -32.14 13.60 -17.68
C GLU A 358 -32.40 12.48 -18.69
N GLY A 359 -31.59 11.41 -18.64
CA GLY A 359 -31.68 10.26 -19.55
C GLY A 359 -30.82 10.35 -20.81
N CYS A 360 -30.01 11.40 -21.00
CA CYS A 360 -29.04 11.47 -22.11
C CYS A 360 -27.74 10.69 -21.82
N ASP A 361 -27.52 10.29 -20.57
CA ASP A 361 -26.32 9.60 -20.11
C ASP A 361 -26.57 8.11 -19.93
N ASP A 362 -26.04 7.28 -20.82
CA ASP A 362 -26.07 5.82 -20.72
C ASP A 362 -24.96 5.30 -19.80
N ALA A 363 -25.34 4.84 -18.60
CA ALA A 363 -24.42 4.25 -17.64
C ALA A 363 -24.52 2.71 -17.68
N MET A 364 -23.46 2.05 -18.13
CA MET A 364 -23.38 0.60 -18.26
C MET A 364 -21.99 0.07 -17.88
N ALA A 365 -21.90 -1.20 -17.51
CA ALA A 365 -20.61 -1.83 -17.21
C ALA A 365 -19.67 -1.92 -18.43
N ASP A 366 -20.21 -1.81 -19.64
CA ASP A 366 -19.49 -1.77 -20.93
C ASP A 366 -19.36 -0.35 -21.51
N GLY A 367 -19.62 0.70 -20.72
CA GLY A 367 -19.53 2.10 -21.15
C GLY A 367 -18.11 2.66 -21.31
N ASP A 368 -17.09 1.80 -21.44
CA ASP A 368 -15.70 2.22 -21.62
C ASP A 368 -15.50 2.77 -23.05
N ARG A 369 -14.89 3.96 -23.19
CA ARG A 369 -14.62 4.54 -24.52
C ARG A 369 -13.22 4.17 -24.98
N ILE A 370 -13.11 3.56 -26.15
CA ILE A 370 -11.86 3.00 -26.66
C ILE A 370 -11.69 3.38 -28.13
N TRP A 371 -10.53 3.94 -28.45
CA TRP A 371 -10.08 4.15 -29.81
C TRP A 371 -8.81 3.33 -30.04
N SER A 372 -8.65 2.74 -31.23
CA SER A 372 -7.45 1.98 -31.59
C SER A 372 -6.82 2.47 -32.88
N TRP A 373 -5.50 2.30 -32.98
CA TRP A 373 -4.74 2.58 -34.18
C TRP A 373 -3.54 1.65 -34.27
N SER A 374 -3.17 1.26 -35.49
CA SER A 374 -2.02 0.40 -35.76
C SER A 374 -1.30 0.83 -37.03
N MET A 375 0.03 0.92 -36.96
CA MET A 375 0.88 1.19 -38.12
C MET A 375 1.11 -0.08 -38.95
N GLU A 376 0.99 0.04 -40.28
CA GLU A 376 1.33 -1.04 -41.21
C GLU A 376 2.83 -1.37 -41.17
N ILE A 377 3.17 -2.66 -41.20
CA ILE A 377 4.55 -3.14 -41.01
C ILE A 377 5.52 -2.56 -42.05
N GLU A 378 5.07 -2.40 -43.30
CA GLU A 378 5.87 -1.88 -44.42
C GLU A 378 6.33 -0.43 -44.20
N HIS A 379 5.63 0.33 -43.34
CA HIS A 379 5.96 1.71 -43.01
C HIS A 379 6.86 1.86 -41.78
N CYS A 380 7.14 0.77 -41.07
CA CYS A 380 7.95 0.75 -39.85
C CYS A 380 9.45 0.61 -40.18
N THR A 381 10.06 1.64 -40.77
CA THR A 381 11.51 1.66 -41.10
C THR A 381 12.26 2.75 -40.35
N VAL A 382 13.54 2.50 -40.05
CA VAL A 382 14.42 3.46 -39.36
C VAL A 382 14.52 4.77 -40.16
N ALA A 383 14.75 4.68 -41.47
CA ALA A 383 14.87 5.86 -42.33
C ALA A 383 13.61 6.75 -42.34
N LYS A 384 12.41 6.14 -42.35
CA LYS A 384 11.15 6.89 -42.29
C LYS A 384 10.99 7.59 -40.94
N LEU A 385 11.36 6.95 -39.84
CA LEU A 385 11.31 7.56 -38.52
C LEU A 385 12.37 8.65 -38.32
N GLU A 386 13.58 8.47 -38.86
CA GLU A 386 14.62 9.52 -38.86
C GLU A 386 14.17 10.77 -39.63
N SER A 387 13.47 10.59 -40.75
CA SER A 387 12.90 11.72 -41.50
C SER A 387 11.72 12.41 -40.81
N LEU A 388 11.13 11.76 -39.80
CA LEU A 388 9.96 12.24 -39.08
C LEU A 388 10.32 13.07 -37.84
N ILE A 389 11.40 12.69 -37.18
CA ILE A 389 11.83 13.24 -35.89
C ILE A 389 12.57 14.58 -36.07
N ILE A 390 12.23 15.58 -35.26
CA ILE A 390 12.87 16.91 -35.30
C ILE A 390 14.03 16.99 -34.30
N ASN A 391 15.11 17.69 -34.66
CA ASN A 391 16.18 18.01 -33.70
C ASN A 391 15.65 18.90 -32.55
N PRO A 392 15.75 18.49 -31.27
CA PRO A 392 15.18 19.25 -30.13
C PRO A 392 15.88 20.59 -29.88
N ASP A 393 17.07 20.80 -30.45
CA ASP A 393 17.78 22.08 -30.41
C ASP A 393 17.44 22.99 -31.60
N GLY A 394 16.67 22.49 -32.57
CA GLY A 394 16.30 23.22 -33.77
C GLY A 394 15.21 24.27 -33.52
N PRO A 395 15.17 25.35 -34.33
CA PRO A 395 14.15 26.39 -34.20
C PRO A 395 12.73 25.89 -34.46
N GLU A 396 12.56 24.77 -35.15
CA GLU A 396 11.26 24.16 -35.44
C GLU A 396 10.64 23.47 -34.22
N ALA A 397 11.47 22.92 -33.32
CA ALA A 397 11.00 22.24 -32.10
C ALA A 397 10.70 23.23 -30.96
N LEU A 398 11.32 24.42 -30.99
CA LEU A 398 11.31 25.40 -29.90
C LEU A 398 10.30 26.51 -30.16
N GLY A 399 9.64 26.98 -29.09
CA GLY A 399 8.73 28.12 -29.14
C GLY A 399 8.45 28.71 -27.77
N PRO A 400 7.61 29.76 -27.70
CA PRO A 400 7.17 30.30 -26.42
C PRO A 400 6.32 29.24 -25.66
N PRO A 401 6.44 29.15 -24.31
CA PRO A 401 5.61 28.25 -23.51
C PRO A 401 4.11 28.50 -23.74
N ILE A 402 3.32 27.42 -23.80
CA ILE A 402 1.88 27.50 -23.94
C ILE A 402 1.26 27.97 -22.62
N GLU A 403 0.62 29.15 -22.65
CA GLU A 403 -0.05 29.75 -21.48
C GLU A 403 -1.57 29.51 -21.47
N ARG A 404 -2.17 29.16 -22.63
CA ARG A 404 -3.61 28.86 -22.79
C ARG A 404 -3.80 27.81 -23.88
N LEU A 405 -4.83 26.97 -23.73
CA LEU A 405 -5.17 25.93 -24.71
C LEU A 405 -6.21 26.39 -25.76
N ASP A 406 -6.73 27.60 -25.67
CA ASP A 406 -7.83 28.09 -26.52
C ASP A 406 -7.52 28.03 -28.03
N ASN A 407 -6.23 28.00 -28.40
CA ASN A 407 -5.74 27.99 -29.78
C ASN A 407 -5.11 26.63 -30.19
N GLU A 408 -5.27 25.57 -29.38
CA GLU A 408 -4.75 24.23 -29.68
C GLU A 408 -5.82 23.40 -30.41
N ASP A 409 -6.15 23.81 -31.64
CA ASP A 409 -7.27 23.31 -32.45
C ASP A 409 -6.85 22.36 -33.59
N LYS A 410 -5.56 22.04 -33.69
CA LYS A 410 -5.03 21.20 -34.79
C LYS A 410 -5.60 19.77 -34.80
N PHE A 411 -5.97 19.26 -33.63
CA PHE A 411 -6.40 17.87 -33.45
C PHE A 411 -7.76 17.77 -32.74
N CYS A 412 -8.53 18.86 -32.71
CA CYS A 412 -9.88 18.93 -32.15
C CYS A 412 -10.58 20.20 -32.66
N SER A 413 -11.89 20.16 -32.89
CA SER A 413 -12.67 21.35 -33.24
C SER A 413 -12.46 22.51 -32.24
N VAL A 414 -12.22 23.71 -32.77
CA VAL A 414 -12.11 24.97 -31.99
C VAL A 414 -13.31 25.15 -31.06
N ASP A 415 -14.52 24.90 -31.58
CA ASP A 415 -15.77 25.11 -30.86
C ASP A 415 -15.84 24.16 -29.64
N LEU A 416 -15.42 22.90 -29.80
CA LEU A 416 -15.42 21.90 -28.72
C LEU A 416 -14.36 22.22 -27.67
N VAL A 417 -13.15 22.61 -28.07
CA VAL A 417 -12.09 23.01 -27.12
C VAL A 417 -12.56 24.19 -26.27
N GLN A 418 -13.16 25.21 -26.89
CA GLN A 418 -13.70 26.37 -26.17
C GLN A 418 -14.84 25.99 -25.23
N GLU A 419 -15.77 25.12 -25.65
CA GLU A 419 -16.87 24.65 -24.79
C GLU A 419 -16.36 23.88 -23.55
N VAL A 420 -15.43 22.92 -23.74
CA VAL A 420 -14.84 22.17 -22.60
C VAL A 420 -14.18 23.12 -21.61
N LEU A 421 -13.38 24.07 -22.11
CA LEU A 421 -12.68 25.05 -21.26
C LEU A 421 -13.65 25.98 -20.55
N ASN A 422 -14.71 26.43 -21.24
CA ASN A 422 -15.77 27.24 -20.66
C ASN A 422 -16.46 26.53 -19.48
N TYR A 423 -16.88 25.27 -19.65
CA TYR A 423 -17.47 24.49 -18.57
C TYR A 423 -16.51 24.25 -17.40
N LYS A 424 -15.22 23.98 -17.67
CA LYS A 424 -14.18 23.87 -16.63
C LYS A 424 -14.06 25.17 -15.83
N ASN A 425 -14.01 26.32 -16.50
CA ASN A 425 -13.93 27.63 -15.86
C ASN A 425 -15.18 27.99 -15.05
N GLN A 426 -16.37 27.56 -15.48
CA GLN A 426 -17.60 27.74 -14.70
C GLN A 426 -17.53 27.00 -13.35
N LEU A 427 -16.92 25.81 -13.31
CA LEU A 427 -16.74 25.05 -12.07
C LEU A 427 -15.84 25.74 -11.04
N ASP A 428 -14.91 26.60 -11.48
CA ASP A 428 -14.02 27.34 -10.57
C ASP A 428 -14.78 28.34 -9.67
N HIS A 429 -16.02 28.70 -10.03
CA HIS A 429 -16.90 29.54 -9.19
C HIS A 429 -17.45 28.78 -7.97
N PHE A 430 -17.38 27.44 -7.96
CA PHE A 430 -17.85 26.62 -6.86
C PHE A 430 -16.71 26.22 -5.93
N SER A 431 -17.01 26.13 -4.63
CA SER A 431 -16.03 25.59 -3.67
C SER A 431 -15.68 24.13 -4.01
N LYS A 432 -14.40 23.76 -3.86
CA LYS A 432 -13.90 22.39 -4.07
C LYS A 432 -14.71 21.33 -3.29
N ALA A 433 -15.19 21.68 -2.09
CA ALA A 433 -16.02 20.80 -1.28
C ALA A 433 -17.41 20.56 -1.88
N ASN A 434 -18.02 21.58 -2.50
CA ASN A 434 -19.29 21.43 -3.20
C ASN A 434 -19.11 20.54 -4.43
N VAL A 435 -18.13 20.85 -5.29
CA VAL A 435 -17.82 20.07 -6.49
C VAL A 435 -17.57 18.60 -6.17
N THR A 436 -16.85 18.32 -5.07
CA THR A 436 -16.60 16.94 -4.62
C THR A 436 -17.89 16.20 -4.22
N LYS A 437 -18.79 16.84 -3.46
CA LYS A 437 -20.07 16.24 -3.08
C LYS A 437 -21.02 16.08 -4.27
N SER A 438 -20.98 17.00 -5.22
CA SER A 438 -21.74 16.91 -6.46
C SER A 438 -21.26 15.75 -7.32
N HIS A 439 -19.94 15.56 -7.45
CA HIS A 439 -19.36 14.40 -8.11
C HIS A 439 -19.83 13.08 -7.50
N GLU A 440 -19.83 12.98 -6.17
CA GLU A 440 -20.24 11.75 -5.49
C GLU A 440 -21.70 11.37 -5.76
N ARG A 441 -22.55 12.38 -6.02
CA ARG A 441 -23.98 12.21 -6.33
C ARG A 441 -24.25 12.04 -7.82
N SER A 442 -23.45 12.64 -8.70
CA SER A 442 -23.73 12.69 -10.14
C SER A 442 -23.06 11.56 -10.94
N ASN A 443 -21.96 11.02 -10.45
CA ASN A 443 -21.19 9.98 -11.14
C ASN A 443 -21.85 8.59 -10.95
N PRO A 444 -22.31 7.93 -12.03
CA PRO A 444 -22.91 6.59 -11.94
C PRO A 444 -21.96 5.51 -11.40
N TYR A 445 -20.65 5.71 -11.55
CA TYR A 445 -19.63 4.73 -11.18
C TYR A 445 -19.00 4.99 -9.80
N GLU A 446 -19.47 5.99 -9.04
CA GLU A 446 -18.78 6.40 -7.80
C GLU A 446 -18.75 5.30 -6.73
N MET A 447 -19.79 4.45 -6.63
CA MET A 447 -19.87 3.39 -5.63
C MET A 447 -18.76 2.33 -5.73
N ILE A 448 -18.11 2.20 -6.88
CA ILE A 448 -16.99 1.27 -7.11
C ILE A 448 -15.83 1.56 -6.13
N LYS A 449 -15.53 2.84 -5.93
CA LYS A 449 -14.46 3.33 -5.05
C LYS A 449 -13.19 2.48 -5.18
N ARG A 450 -12.75 1.84 -4.10
CA ARG A 450 -11.49 1.08 -4.00
C ARG A 450 -11.68 -0.43 -3.97
N GLY A 451 -12.91 -0.94 -3.94
CA GLY A 451 -13.19 -2.36 -3.73
C GLY A 451 -12.43 -2.94 -2.54
N ILE A 452 -11.79 -4.10 -2.75
CA ILE A 452 -10.92 -4.80 -1.79
C ILE A 452 -9.49 -4.22 -1.71
N PHE A 453 -9.16 -3.23 -2.55
CA PHE A 453 -7.81 -2.70 -2.73
C PHE A 453 -7.58 -1.39 -1.96
N MET A 454 -6.32 -0.95 -1.91
CA MET A 454 -5.91 0.23 -1.14
C MET A 454 -6.53 1.54 -1.65
N ASN A 455 -6.73 1.66 -2.97
CA ASN A 455 -7.16 2.89 -3.62
C ASN A 455 -8.00 2.60 -4.89
N ARG A 456 -8.55 3.66 -5.48
CA ARG A 456 -9.36 3.56 -6.71
C ARG A 456 -8.53 3.22 -7.95
N ALA A 457 -7.22 3.51 -7.95
CA ALA A 457 -6.34 3.20 -9.08
C ALA A 457 -6.31 1.69 -9.35
N ALA A 458 -6.26 0.84 -8.32
CA ALA A 458 -6.37 -0.60 -8.49
C ALA A 458 -7.63 -1.03 -9.29
N MET A 459 -8.77 -0.37 -9.05
CA MET A 459 -10.01 -0.62 -9.78
C MET A 459 -9.94 -0.15 -11.25
N LYS A 460 -9.17 0.91 -11.54
CA LYS A 460 -8.91 1.31 -12.93
C LYS A 460 -8.12 0.26 -13.69
N MET A 461 -7.07 -0.28 -13.08
CA MET A 461 -6.31 -1.36 -13.69
C MET A 461 -7.15 -2.62 -13.86
N ALA A 462 -8.06 -2.92 -12.92
CA ALA A 462 -9.00 -4.03 -13.07
C ALA A 462 -9.97 -3.86 -14.22
N ASN A 463 -10.52 -2.66 -14.39
CA ASN A 463 -11.39 -2.30 -15.49
C ASN A 463 -10.65 -2.41 -16.82
N ILE A 464 -9.47 -1.80 -16.94
CA ILE A 464 -8.64 -1.84 -18.15
C ILE A 464 -8.25 -3.29 -18.49
N ASP A 465 -7.74 -4.06 -17.53
CA ASP A 465 -7.36 -5.45 -17.76
C ASP A 465 -8.56 -6.31 -18.18
N SER A 466 -9.75 -6.07 -17.62
CA SER A 466 -10.97 -6.77 -18.05
C SER A 466 -11.41 -6.41 -19.47
N VAL A 467 -11.29 -5.14 -19.86
CA VAL A 467 -11.64 -4.65 -21.21
C VAL A 467 -10.76 -5.33 -22.26
N PHE A 468 -9.47 -5.48 -21.97
CA PHE A 468 -8.51 -6.15 -22.85
C PHE A 468 -8.38 -7.65 -22.56
N ASN A 469 -9.45 -8.30 -22.05
CA ASN A 469 -9.54 -9.75 -21.83
C ASN A 469 -8.36 -10.37 -21.04
N GLY A 470 -7.82 -9.64 -20.07
CA GLY A 470 -6.69 -10.08 -19.25
C GLY A 470 -5.32 -9.86 -19.88
N MET A 471 -5.21 -9.10 -20.99
CA MET A 471 -3.97 -8.87 -21.74
C MET A 471 -2.76 -8.63 -20.84
N PHE A 472 -2.93 -7.85 -19.77
CA PHE A 472 -1.86 -7.56 -18.84
C PHE A 472 -1.62 -8.79 -17.95
N THR A 473 -2.60 -9.23 -17.16
CA THR A 473 -2.38 -10.29 -16.16
C THR A 473 -2.13 -11.69 -16.73
N THR A 474 -2.35 -11.89 -18.03
CA THR A 474 -2.02 -13.12 -18.78
C THR A 474 -0.86 -12.98 -19.76
N ALA A 475 -0.11 -11.87 -19.73
CA ALA A 475 1.03 -11.65 -20.62
C ALA A 475 2.16 -12.69 -20.48
N ALA A 476 2.18 -13.44 -19.37
CA ALA A 476 3.06 -14.59 -19.16
C ALA A 476 2.24 -15.89 -19.10
N PRO A 477 2.77 -17.02 -19.65
CA PRO A 477 2.16 -18.34 -19.50
C PRO A 477 1.84 -18.64 -18.03
N LYS A 478 0.73 -19.35 -17.74
CA LYS A 478 0.20 -19.52 -16.38
C LYS A 478 1.22 -20.08 -15.36
N ASN A 479 2.11 -20.95 -15.81
CA ASN A 479 3.12 -21.60 -14.96
C ASN A 479 4.40 -20.77 -14.78
N ASP A 480 4.52 -19.66 -15.51
CA ASP A 480 5.67 -18.77 -15.49
C ASP A 480 5.40 -17.53 -14.63
N ILE A 481 6.50 -16.87 -14.23
CA ILE A 481 6.45 -15.64 -13.44
C ILE A 481 6.10 -14.47 -14.35
N LEU A 482 5.01 -13.77 -14.03
CA LEU A 482 4.69 -12.50 -14.64
C LEU A 482 5.55 -11.38 -14.04
N TYR A 483 6.60 -10.98 -14.75
CA TYR A 483 7.37 -9.77 -14.43
C TYR A 483 6.63 -8.51 -14.87
N PHE A 484 6.42 -7.55 -13.97
CA PHE A 484 5.84 -6.24 -14.28
C PHE A 484 6.60 -5.09 -13.60
N ALA A 485 6.49 -3.89 -14.14
CA ALA A 485 6.97 -2.67 -13.51
C ALA A 485 5.83 -1.67 -13.30
N ASP A 486 5.88 -0.93 -12.19
CA ASP A 486 4.89 0.10 -11.83
C ASP A 486 5.63 1.41 -11.51
N VAL A 487 5.48 2.41 -12.36
CA VAL A 487 6.24 3.67 -12.27
C VAL A 487 5.34 4.87 -12.06
N CYS A 488 5.83 5.86 -11.31
CA CYS A 488 5.03 7.03 -10.89
C CYS A 488 3.72 6.62 -10.19
N ALA A 489 3.77 5.54 -9.41
CA ALA A 489 2.59 4.77 -9.05
C ALA A 489 2.30 4.69 -7.54
N GLY A 490 2.95 5.51 -6.72
CA GLY A 490 2.61 5.58 -5.30
C GLY A 490 1.13 5.94 -5.10
N PRO A 491 0.38 5.24 -4.23
CA PRO A 491 0.86 4.30 -3.21
C PRO A 491 1.00 2.82 -3.63
N GLY A 492 0.73 2.43 -4.88
CA GLY A 492 0.91 1.07 -5.39
C GLY A 492 -0.38 0.31 -5.76
N GLY A 493 -1.44 1.03 -6.14
CA GLY A 493 -2.74 0.41 -6.46
C GLY A 493 -2.71 -0.55 -7.64
N PHE A 494 -2.05 -0.16 -8.75
CA PHE A 494 -1.90 -1.01 -9.94
C PHE A 494 -1.11 -2.29 -9.63
N SER A 495 -0.04 -2.16 -8.85
CA SER A 495 0.74 -3.28 -8.32
C SER A 495 -0.11 -4.24 -7.48
N GLU A 496 -0.89 -3.74 -6.52
CA GLU A 496 -1.73 -4.60 -5.67
C GLU A 496 -2.76 -5.39 -6.48
N TYR A 497 -3.42 -4.76 -7.46
CA TYR A 497 -4.33 -5.45 -8.38
C TYR A 497 -3.62 -6.54 -9.18
N THR A 498 -2.49 -6.21 -9.81
CA THR A 498 -1.76 -7.13 -10.69
C THR A 498 -1.28 -8.36 -9.92
N LEU A 499 -0.74 -8.15 -8.71
CA LEU A 499 -0.31 -9.20 -7.81
C LEU A 499 -1.49 -10.07 -7.36
N TRP A 500 -2.59 -9.45 -6.92
CA TRP A 500 -3.79 -10.18 -6.49
C TRP A 500 -4.38 -11.00 -7.64
N ARG A 501 -4.59 -10.39 -8.81
CA ARG A 501 -5.20 -11.06 -9.96
C ARG A 501 -4.34 -12.24 -10.39
N ARG A 502 -3.05 -12.03 -10.63
CA ARG A 502 -2.17 -13.09 -11.12
C ARG A 502 -2.06 -14.25 -10.13
N CYS A 503 -2.04 -13.96 -8.82
CA CYS A 503 -1.90 -14.99 -7.81
C CYS A 503 -3.21 -15.75 -7.49
N ASN A 504 -4.37 -15.18 -7.84
CA ASN A 504 -5.68 -15.75 -7.52
C ASN A 504 -6.54 -16.11 -8.77
N SER A 505 -6.02 -15.93 -9.99
CA SER A 505 -6.80 -15.99 -11.23
C SER A 505 -7.37 -17.38 -11.59
N PRO A 506 -8.69 -17.52 -11.77
CA PRO A 506 -9.31 -18.69 -12.40
C PRO A 506 -9.75 -18.35 -13.83
N TYR A 507 -8.92 -18.60 -14.85
CA TYR A 507 -9.37 -18.56 -16.25
C TYR A 507 -9.18 -19.92 -16.95
N PRO A 508 -10.17 -20.36 -17.75
CA PRO A 508 -10.02 -21.48 -18.67
C PRO A 508 -9.08 -21.08 -19.82
N VAL A 509 -8.26 -22.03 -20.24
CA VAL A 509 -7.40 -21.90 -21.42
C VAL A 509 -8.33 -21.98 -22.65
N PRO A 510 -8.31 -21.04 -23.60
CA PRO A 510 -8.73 -21.39 -24.95
C PRO A 510 -7.66 -22.34 -25.49
N TYR A 511 -7.99 -23.63 -25.57
CA TYR A 511 -7.19 -24.58 -26.32
C TYR A 511 -7.11 -24.08 -27.77
N SER A 512 -5.96 -23.54 -28.18
CA SER A 512 -5.59 -23.47 -29.58
C SER A 512 -5.19 -24.87 -30.03
N SER A 513 -6.18 -25.69 -30.39
CA SER A 513 -5.91 -26.77 -31.33
C SER A 513 -5.55 -26.13 -32.66
N SER A 514 -4.33 -26.38 -33.09
CA SER A 514 -3.92 -26.25 -34.48
C SER A 514 -4.97 -26.90 -35.39
N ASP A 515 -5.71 -26.11 -36.14
CA ASP A 515 -6.09 -26.45 -37.50
C ASP A 515 -6.55 -25.19 -38.25
N SER A 516 -5.80 -24.92 -39.31
CA SER A 516 -6.09 -23.96 -40.36
C SER A 516 -7.47 -24.18 -40.97
N LYS A 517 -8.29 -23.13 -41.08
CA LYS A 517 -9.05 -22.80 -42.30
C LYS A 517 -9.76 -21.46 -42.15
N HIS A 518 -9.64 -20.65 -43.21
CA HIS A 518 -10.47 -19.51 -43.54
C HIS A 518 -11.96 -19.73 -43.22
N ILE A 519 -12.68 -18.66 -42.84
CA ILE A 519 -13.83 -18.11 -43.61
C ILE A 519 -14.43 -16.89 -42.90
N SER A 520 -14.97 -16.02 -43.75
CA SER A 520 -15.52 -14.68 -43.64
C SER A 520 -16.65 -14.41 -42.64
N TYR A 521 -16.77 -13.12 -42.30
CA TYR A 521 -17.95 -12.42 -41.81
C TYR A 521 -19.25 -12.74 -42.58
N SER A 522 -20.36 -12.86 -41.85
CA SER A 522 -21.67 -12.33 -42.28
C SER A 522 -22.67 -12.24 -41.12
N ASN A 523 -23.38 -11.12 -41.08
CA ASN A 523 -24.52 -10.77 -40.20
C ASN A 523 -25.64 -11.82 -40.17
N ASN A 524 -26.36 -11.92 -39.02
CA ASN A 524 -27.80 -11.68 -38.88
C ASN A 524 -28.43 -12.41 -37.67
N ASP A 525 -29.02 -11.60 -36.78
CA ASP A 525 -30.41 -11.68 -36.29
C ASP A 525 -30.97 -12.90 -35.54
N LYS A 526 -31.63 -12.55 -34.41
CA LYS A 526 -32.87 -13.08 -33.80
C LYS A 526 -32.79 -13.84 -32.46
N MET A 527 -33.52 -13.22 -31.52
CA MET A 527 -34.13 -13.75 -30.30
C MET A 527 -34.92 -15.04 -30.56
N LEU A 528 -34.96 -15.94 -29.56
CA LEU A 528 -36.22 -16.52 -29.05
C LEU A 528 -35.98 -17.34 -27.77
N ASP A 529 -36.98 -17.25 -26.89
CA ASP A 529 -37.19 -17.93 -25.62
C ASP A 529 -37.08 -19.46 -25.71
N ASP A 530 -36.64 -20.10 -24.61
CA ASP A 530 -37.49 -21.11 -23.97
C ASP A 530 -37.07 -21.45 -22.54
N LYS A 531 -38.03 -21.33 -21.63
CA LYS A 531 -38.01 -21.90 -20.28
C LYS A 531 -38.51 -23.34 -20.38
N SER A 532 -37.81 -24.32 -19.81
CA SER A 532 -38.37 -25.31 -18.86
C SER A 532 -37.45 -26.48 -18.56
N ASN A 533 -37.64 -27.01 -17.34
CA ASN A 533 -37.35 -28.36 -16.85
C ASN A 533 -36.01 -28.63 -16.16
N ILE A 534 -36.07 -28.36 -14.85
CA ILE A 534 -35.44 -29.12 -13.77
C ILE A 534 -35.68 -30.63 -13.97
N SER A 535 -34.59 -31.41 -14.04
CA SER A 535 -34.59 -32.75 -13.48
C SER A 535 -33.19 -33.09 -12.93
N SER A 536 -33.21 -33.56 -11.71
CA SER A 536 -32.10 -33.96 -10.86
C SER A 536 -31.42 -35.23 -11.34
N THR A 537 -30.12 -35.18 -11.61
CA THR A 537 -29.26 -36.37 -11.59
C THR A 537 -27.90 -36.03 -11.02
N ASN A 538 -27.60 -36.69 -9.90
CA ASN A 538 -26.29 -36.77 -9.25
C ASN A 538 -25.18 -36.96 -10.28
N GLN A 539 -24.23 -36.03 -10.33
CA GLN A 539 -22.95 -36.25 -10.99
C GLN A 539 -21.82 -36.17 -9.97
N ASN A 540 -20.99 -37.20 -10.07
CA ASN A 540 -19.86 -37.53 -9.23
C ASN A 540 -18.87 -36.38 -9.09
N SER A 541 -18.47 -36.18 -7.85
CA SER A 541 -17.32 -35.40 -7.42
C SER A 541 -16.01 -36.00 -7.96
N SER A 542 -15.58 -35.60 -9.15
CA SER A 542 -14.20 -35.85 -9.62
C SER A 542 -13.66 -34.78 -10.58
N ALA A 543 -14.23 -33.57 -10.59
CA ALA A 543 -13.73 -32.42 -11.36
C ALA A 543 -13.38 -31.20 -10.46
N ALA A 544 -13.15 -31.44 -9.18
CA ALA A 544 -12.65 -30.44 -8.22
C ALA A 544 -11.13 -30.56 -8.05
N SER A 545 -10.36 -30.58 -9.14
CA SER A 545 -8.92 -30.28 -9.05
C SER A 545 -8.79 -28.78 -8.73
N GLU A 546 -8.72 -28.52 -7.43
CA GLU A 546 -8.95 -27.26 -6.73
C GLU A 546 -8.23 -26.05 -7.35
N LYS A 547 -9.01 -24.97 -7.52
CA LYS A 547 -8.56 -23.62 -7.88
C LYS A 547 -7.73 -23.04 -6.72
N GLN A 548 -6.43 -23.34 -6.68
CA GLN A 548 -5.54 -22.89 -5.60
C GLN A 548 -4.61 -21.75 -6.06
N PRO A 549 -4.34 -20.76 -5.21
CA PRO A 549 -3.50 -19.61 -5.55
C PRO A 549 -2.05 -20.03 -5.81
N LEU A 550 -1.39 -19.36 -6.76
CA LEU A 550 0.02 -19.58 -7.09
C LEU A 550 0.76 -18.25 -7.08
N LEU A 551 1.87 -18.17 -6.36
CA LEU A 551 2.73 -16.99 -6.38
C LEU A 551 3.46 -16.90 -7.73
N ALA A 552 2.86 -16.19 -8.70
CA ALA A 552 3.26 -16.20 -10.10
C ALA A 552 3.42 -14.80 -10.71
N ALA A 553 3.73 -13.79 -9.88
CA ALA A 553 4.00 -12.43 -10.31
C ALA A 553 5.20 -11.86 -9.55
N LYS A 554 5.97 -10.98 -10.19
CA LYS A 554 7.07 -10.23 -9.57
C LYS A 554 7.08 -8.78 -10.09
N GLY A 555 6.98 -7.83 -9.18
CA GLY A 555 6.85 -6.41 -9.48
C GLY A 555 8.06 -5.57 -9.08
N PHE A 556 8.34 -4.55 -9.89
CA PHE A 556 9.40 -3.56 -9.65
C PHE A 556 8.79 -2.16 -9.64
N GLY A 557 9.08 -1.36 -8.60
CA GLY A 557 8.49 -0.03 -8.42
C GLY A 557 9.49 1.11 -8.58
N LEU A 558 9.08 2.23 -9.17
CA LEU A 558 9.82 3.51 -9.14
C LEU A 558 8.82 4.67 -8.96
N THR A 559 8.92 5.42 -7.87
CA THR A 559 8.03 6.58 -7.62
C THR A 559 8.76 7.61 -6.78
N LEU A 560 8.29 8.86 -6.78
CA LEU A 560 8.81 9.91 -5.92
C LEU A 560 8.65 9.54 -4.44
N ILE A 561 9.70 9.75 -3.65
CA ILE A 561 9.63 9.59 -2.19
C ILE A 561 8.73 10.67 -1.55
N GLY A 562 8.25 10.41 -0.32
CA GLY A 562 7.44 11.34 0.45
C GLY A 562 5.95 10.99 0.40
N GLU A 563 5.08 11.98 0.14
CA GLU A 563 3.62 11.77 0.15
C GLU A 563 3.14 10.84 -0.98
N CYS A 564 3.90 10.76 -2.07
CA CYS A 564 3.62 9.94 -3.25
C CYS A 564 4.41 8.62 -3.25
N ASP A 565 4.88 8.16 -2.09
CA ASP A 565 5.66 6.93 -1.97
C ASP A 565 4.79 5.67 -1.97
N PHE A 566 5.37 4.52 -2.31
CA PHE A 566 4.73 3.23 -2.19
C PHE A 566 4.38 2.92 -0.73
N ARG A 567 3.16 2.45 -0.51
CA ARG A 567 2.69 1.95 0.79
C ARG A 567 2.56 0.44 0.74
N GLU A 568 3.69 -0.25 0.59
CA GLU A 568 3.75 -1.73 0.46
C GLU A 568 3.04 -2.45 1.62
N ASN A 569 3.07 -1.89 2.83
CA ASN A 569 2.39 -2.46 4.00
C ASN A 569 0.86 -2.39 3.90
N ASP A 570 0.30 -1.53 3.04
CA ASP A 570 -1.13 -1.41 2.81
C ASP A 570 -1.65 -2.44 1.78
N PHE A 571 -0.75 -3.20 1.12
CA PHE A 571 -1.11 -4.27 0.17
C PHE A 571 -1.73 -5.43 0.95
N CYS A 572 -3.06 -5.45 1.03
CA CYS A 572 -3.82 -6.47 1.73
C CYS A 572 -4.33 -7.54 0.76
N ALA A 573 -4.63 -7.16 -0.49
CA ALA A 573 -5.12 -8.08 -1.50
C ALA A 573 -3.99 -8.88 -2.17
N GLY A 574 -2.90 -8.22 -2.55
CA GLY A 574 -1.75 -8.85 -3.23
C GLY A 574 -0.59 -9.18 -2.27
N PRO A 575 0.26 -10.18 -2.58
CA PRO A 575 1.47 -10.48 -1.81
C PRO A 575 2.53 -9.39 -1.99
N LYS A 576 2.74 -8.53 -0.99
CA LYS A 576 3.74 -7.45 -1.05
C LYS A 576 5.18 -7.94 -1.18
N GLU A 577 5.48 -9.14 -0.71
CA GLU A 577 6.82 -9.75 -0.78
C GLU A 577 7.26 -9.99 -2.24
N ALA A 578 6.30 -10.03 -3.17
CA ALA A 578 6.53 -10.14 -4.60
C ALA A 578 6.74 -8.79 -5.30
N PHE A 579 6.84 -7.68 -4.55
CA PHE A 579 7.09 -6.33 -5.04
C PHE A 579 8.30 -5.71 -4.35
N MET A 580 9.03 -4.84 -5.05
CA MET A 580 10.10 -4.04 -4.45
C MET A 580 10.23 -2.69 -5.15
N ALA A 581 10.13 -1.62 -4.37
CA ALA A 581 10.44 -0.27 -4.81
C ALA A 581 11.97 -0.03 -4.94
N HIS A 582 12.36 0.79 -5.92
CA HIS A 582 13.73 1.21 -6.19
C HIS A 582 13.75 2.70 -6.55
N TYR A 583 14.52 3.50 -5.81
CA TYR A 583 14.46 4.98 -5.89
C TYR A 583 15.67 5.62 -6.59
N GLY A 584 16.49 4.80 -7.27
CA GLY A 584 17.71 5.25 -7.91
C GLY A 584 18.79 5.75 -6.94
N PRO A 585 19.97 6.15 -7.46
CA PRO A 585 21.11 6.59 -6.66
C PRO A 585 20.91 7.96 -6.01
N ALA A 586 20.01 8.79 -6.55
CA ALA A 586 19.63 10.06 -5.94
C ALA A 586 18.70 9.88 -4.72
N HIS A 587 18.18 8.66 -4.50
CA HIS A 587 17.25 8.31 -3.43
C HIS A 587 15.96 9.14 -3.41
N ASP A 588 15.55 9.67 -4.55
CA ASP A 588 14.34 10.49 -4.69
C ASP A 588 13.25 9.84 -5.55
N GLY A 589 13.61 8.83 -6.34
CA GLY A 589 12.70 8.13 -7.25
C GLY A 589 12.16 8.99 -8.41
N ASP A 590 12.83 10.09 -8.72
CA ASP A 590 12.45 10.98 -9.82
C ASP A 590 12.74 10.34 -11.17
N ILE A 591 11.68 10.01 -11.92
CA ILE A 591 11.76 9.37 -13.23
C ILE A 591 12.40 10.26 -14.30
N THR A 592 12.43 11.58 -14.09
CA THR A 592 13.00 12.53 -15.06
C THR A 592 14.54 12.54 -15.06
N LYS A 593 15.15 11.93 -14.04
CA LYS A 593 16.61 11.86 -13.90
C LYS A 593 17.17 10.60 -14.57
N TRP A 594 18.12 10.79 -15.49
CA TRP A 594 18.80 9.69 -16.19
C TRP A 594 19.41 8.66 -15.24
N CYS A 595 20.05 9.10 -14.14
CA CYS A 595 20.70 8.21 -13.19
C CYS A 595 19.71 7.25 -12.51
N ASN A 596 18.48 7.71 -12.25
CA ASN A 596 17.42 6.89 -11.67
C ASN A 596 16.88 5.88 -12.70
N LEU A 597 16.63 6.32 -13.94
CA LEU A 597 16.21 5.44 -15.04
C LEU A 597 17.26 4.34 -15.32
N ALA A 598 18.54 4.70 -15.41
CA ALA A 598 19.62 3.76 -15.64
C ALA A 598 19.77 2.74 -14.50
N SER A 599 19.70 3.22 -13.25
CA SER A 599 19.75 2.36 -12.07
C SER A 599 18.55 1.40 -12.00
N PHE A 600 17.34 1.88 -12.29
CA PHE A 600 16.13 1.06 -12.34
C PHE A 600 16.20 -0.02 -13.45
N ALA A 601 16.73 0.34 -14.62
CA ALA A 601 16.96 -0.62 -15.70
C ALA A 601 17.95 -1.73 -15.32
N SER A 602 19.04 -1.38 -14.62
CA SER A 602 19.99 -2.36 -14.08
C SER A 602 19.35 -3.29 -13.04
N PHE A 603 18.49 -2.74 -12.18
CA PHE A 603 17.73 -3.51 -11.19
C PHE A 603 16.78 -4.53 -11.85
N ILE A 604 15.98 -4.10 -12.84
CA ILE A 604 15.09 -4.98 -13.62
C ILE A 604 15.90 -6.02 -14.40
N SER A 605 16.99 -5.61 -15.04
CA SER A 605 17.84 -6.52 -15.84
C SER A 605 18.35 -7.69 -14.99
N ARG A 606 18.83 -7.42 -13.77
CA ARG A 606 19.27 -8.47 -12.84
C ARG A 606 18.11 -9.29 -12.29
N GLY A 607 16.95 -8.67 -12.04
CA GLY A 607 15.75 -9.34 -11.52
C GLY A 607 15.02 -10.22 -12.54
N THR A 608 15.30 -10.06 -13.84
CA THR A 608 14.59 -10.72 -14.96
C THR A 608 15.51 -11.48 -15.92
N ASN A 609 16.75 -11.78 -15.51
CA ASN A 609 17.75 -12.43 -16.38
C ASN A 609 17.94 -11.70 -17.74
N LYS A 610 17.95 -10.37 -17.70
CA LYS A 610 18.08 -9.45 -18.85
C LYS A 610 16.92 -9.47 -19.84
N THR A 611 15.83 -10.22 -19.59
CA THR A 611 14.72 -10.28 -20.55
C THR A 611 13.85 -9.02 -20.54
N GLY A 612 13.78 -8.30 -19.40
CA GLY A 612 12.83 -7.20 -19.20
C GLY A 612 11.49 -7.65 -18.62
N VAL A 613 10.60 -6.69 -18.39
CA VAL A 613 9.25 -6.94 -17.86
C VAL A 613 8.25 -7.26 -18.98
N HIS A 614 7.22 -8.05 -18.70
CA HIS A 614 6.12 -8.31 -19.64
C HIS A 614 5.19 -7.10 -19.76
N ILE A 615 5.01 -6.38 -18.65
CA ILE A 615 4.11 -5.24 -18.56
C ILE A 615 4.85 -4.10 -17.86
N LEU A 616 4.66 -2.88 -18.34
CA LEU A 616 4.98 -1.68 -17.58
C LEU A 616 3.71 -0.83 -17.46
N MET A 617 3.41 -0.41 -16.23
CA MET A 617 2.25 0.39 -15.89
C MET A 617 2.72 1.73 -15.33
N ALA A 618 2.03 2.81 -15.66
CA ALA A 618 2.35 4.13 -15.17
C ALA A 618 1.08 4.97 -14.90
N ASP A 619 0.97 5.56 -13.70
CA ASP A 619 -0.16 6.40 -13.28
C ASP A 619 0.30 7.81 -12.88
N GLY A 620 1.29 8.34 -13.61
CA GLY A 620 1.92 9.61 -13.31
C GLY A 620 0.95 10.79 -13.37
N GLY A 621 0.96 11.61 -12.31
CA GLY A 621 0.26 12.88 -12.24
C GLY A 621 0.67 13.65 -10.98
N PHE A 622 0.45 14.94 -10.99
CA PHE A 622 0.70 15.83 -9.84
C PHE A 622 -0.44 16.84 -9.71
N ASP A 623 -0.53 17.49 -8.56
CA ASP A 623 -1.59 18.46 -8.31
C ASP A 623 -1.39 19.74 -9.14
N VAL A 624 -2.42 20.11 -9.89
CA VAL A 624 -2.49 21.30 -10.76
C VAL A 624 -3.61 22.23 -10.30
N SER A 625 -3.92 22.23 -9.01
CA SER A 625 -5.16 22.80 -8.47
C SER A 625 -5.37 24.32 -8.61
N SER A 626 -4.44 25.02 -9.27
CA SER A 626 -4.55 26.42 -9.70
C SER A 626 -4.66 26.61 -11.22
N GLN A 627 -4.37 25.58 -12.04
CA GLN A 627 -4.30 25.64 -13.51
C GLN A 627 -4.73 24.32 -14.17
N TYR A 628 -5.94 23.84 -13.88
CA TYR A 628 -6.46 22.56 -14.42
C TYR A 628 -6.44 22.48 -15.95
N ASN A 629 -6.68 23.61 -16.64
CA ASN A 629 -6.65 23.66 -18.10
C ASN A 629 -5.26 23.41 -18.67
N LEU A 630 -4.17 23.68 -17.95
CA LEU A 630 -2.79 23.48 -18.45
C LEU A 630 -2.19 22.13 -18.05
N GLN A 631 -3.01 21.20 -17.52
CA GLN A 631 -2.54 19.92 -17.01
C GLN A 631 -1.76 19.09 -18.05
N GLU A 632 -2.17 19.13 -19.31
CA GLU A 632 -1.45 18.48 -20.42
C GLU A 632 -0.03 19.06 -20.57
N VAL A 633 0.08 20.38 -20.71
CA VAL A 633 1.34 21.10 -20.93
C VAL A 633 2.31 20.86 -19.78
N MET A 634 1.83 20.94 -18.54
CA MET A 634 2.65 20.72 -17.36
C MET A 634 3.13 19.26 -17.25
N SER A 635 2.34 18.29 -17.73
CA SER A 635 2.64 16.86 -17.61
C SER A 635 3.50 16.30 -18.74
N LYS A 636 3.82 17.09 -19.76
CA LYS A 636 4.46 16.61 -21.00
C LYS A 636 5.80 15.91 -20.78
N GLN A 637 6.65 16.40 -19.87
CA GLN A 637 7.93 15.75 -19.54
C GLN A 637 7.70 14.40 -18.86
N LEU A 638 6.66 14.32 -18.02
CA LEU A 638 6.28 13.08 -17.34
C LEU A 638 5.73 12.05 -18.32
N TYR A 639 4.94 12.45 -19.32
CA TYR A 639 4.50 11.56 -20.39
C TYR A 639 5.69 10.95 -21.13
N LEU A 640 6.64 11.80 -21.53
CA LEU A 640 7.84 11.37 -22.25
C LEU A 640 8.70 10.43 -21.40
N CYS A 641 8.92 10.73 -20.11
CA CYS A 641 9.72 9.88 -19.23
C CYS A 641 9.04 8.53 -18.91
N GLN A 642 7.71 8.48 -18.79
CA GLN A 642 6.98 7.22 -18.64
C GLN A 642 7.12 6.34 -19.90
N CYS A 643 6.96 6.93 -21.10
CA CYS A 643 7.17 6.24 -22.36
C CYS A 643 8.63 5.75 -22.50
N LEU A 644 9.60 6.62 -22.22
CA LEU A 644 11.02 6.28 -22.24
C LEU A 644 11.34 5.12 -21.29
N CYS A 645 10.82 5.15 -20.06
CA CYS A 645 10.99 4.07 -19.09
C CYS A 645 10.40 2.74 -19.60
N ALA A 646 9.25 2.79 -20.29
CA ALA A 646 8.66 1.63 -20.96
C ALA A 646 9.60 1.02 -21.99
N LEU A 647 10.10 1.83 -22.93
CA LEU A 647 10.97 1.39 -24.01
C LEU A 647 12.30 0.80 -23.51
N ILE A 648 12.84 1.33 -22.41
CA ILE A 648 14.07 0.84 -21.77
C ILE A 648 13.85 -0.55 -21.15
N ASN A 649 12.71 -0.79 -20.50
CA ASN A 649 12.52 -1.91 -19.57
C ASN A 649 11.65 -3.06 -20.09
N LEU A 650 10.85 -2.82 -21.13
CA LEU A 650 10.00 -3.85 -21.70
C LEU A 650 10.79 -4.91 -22.48
N ARG A 651 10.29 -6.14 -22.41
CA ARG A 651 10.72 -7.21 -23.29
C ARG A 651 10.06 -7.09 -24.68
N PRO A 652 10.62 -7.73 -25.73
CA PRO A 652 9.93 -7.89 -27.01
C PRO A 652 8.54 -8.52 -26.83
N GLY A 653 7.52 -7.95 -27.46
CA GLY A 653 6.12 -8.33 -27.30
C GLY A 653 5.46 -7.87 -25.99
N GLY A 654 6.18 -7.13 -25.12
CA GLY A 654 5.61 -6.59 -23.88
C GLY A 654 4.55 -5.51 -24.10
N HIS A 655 3.74 -5.27 -23.06
CA HIS A 655 2.64 -4.30 -23.08
C HIS A 655 2.93 -3.11 -22.17
N PHE A 656 2.45 -1.93 -22.56
CA PHE A 656 2.58 -0.69 -21.81
C PHE A 656 1.20 -0.07 -21.56
N VAL A 657 0.99 0.48 -20.37
CA VAL A 657 -0.15 1.35 -20.08
C VAL A 657 0.33 2.57 -19.31
N THR A 658 -0.06 3.76 -19.76
CA THR A 658 0.24 5.00 -19.06
C THR A 658 -0.97 5.92 -19.03
N LYS A 659 -1.13 6.61 -17.90
CA LYS A 659 -2.07 7.72 -17.80
C LYS A 659 -1.62 8.90 -18.66
N LEU A 660 -2.60 9.51 -19.32
CA LEU A 660 -2.53 10.79 -20.01
C LEU A 660 -3.70 11.67 -19.54
N PHE A 661 -3.65 12.95 -19.90
CA PHE A 661 -4.76 13.89 -19.77
C PHE A 661 -5.26 14.30 -21.15
N ASP A 662 -5.53 15.59 -21.37
CA ASP A 662 -5.81 16.09 -22.70
C ASP A 662 -4.63 15.82 -23.66
N THR A 663 -4.94 15.74 -24.95
CA THR A 663 -4.01 15.40 -26.04
C THR A 663 -4.25 16.36 -27.21
N PHE A 664 -4.29 17.66 -26.93
CA PHE A 664 -4.51 18.72 -27.91
C PHE A 664 -3.19 19.28 -28.47
N THR A 665 -2.09 19.18 -27.73
CA THR A 665 -0.81 19.76 -28.15
C THR A 665 -0.06 18.86 -29.13
N GLU A 666 0.70 19.47 -30.03
CA GLU A 666 1.57 18.76 -30.99
C GLU A 666 2.62 17.87 -30.30
N PHE A 667 3.08 18.26 -29.10
CA PHE A 667 4.00 17.45 -28.32
C PHE A 667 3.37 16.10 -27.90
N SER A 668 2.16 16.14 -27.32
CA SER A 668 1.47 14.94 -26.84
C SER A 668 1.09 14.02 -27.99
N VAL A 669 0.54 14.59 -29.08
CA VAL A 669 0.16 13.82 -30.28
C VAL A 669 1.38 13.23 -30.98
N GLY A 670 2.47 14.00 -31.09
CA GLY A 670 3.74 13.49 -31.62
C GLY A 670 4.30 12.33 -30.80
N LEU A 671 4.16 12.38 -29.47
CA LEU A 671 4.59 11.29 -28.58
C LEU A 671 3.76 10.02 -28.82
N ILE A 672 2.43 10.15 -28.91
CA ILE A 672 1.53 9.03 -29.23
C ILE A 672 1.85 8.44 -30.60
N TYR A 673 2.09 9.28 -31.60
CA TYR A 673 2.41 8.86 -32.95
C TYR A 673 3.73 8.08 -33.03
N ILE A 674 4.80 8.58 -32.40
CA ILE A 674 6.09 7.89 -32.33
C ILE A 674 5.95 6.55 -31.57
N MET A 675 5.19 6.51 -30.47
CA MET A 675 4.91 5.26 -29.76
C MET A 675 4.17 4.25 -30.65
N GLY A 676 3.27 4.72 -31.52
CA GLY A 676 2.58 3.93 -32.52
C GLY A 676 3.51 3.18 -33.51
N TYR A 677 4.70 3.71 -33.80
CA TYR A 677 5.71 3.02 -34.63
C TYR A 677 6.37 1.83 -33.92
N LEU A 678 6.40 1.86 -32.59
CA LEU A 678 7.15 0.89 -31.78
C LEU A 678 6.31 -0.28 -31.27
N PHE A 679 4.99 -0.22 -31.41
CA PHE A 679 4.07 -1.24 -30.91
C PHE A 679 3.20 -1.82 -32.02
N GLU A 680 2.69 -3.04 -31.84
CA GLU A 680 1.78 -3.68 -32.80
C GLU A 680 0.54 -2.83 -33.02
N GLU A 681 -0.04 -2.35 -31.91
CA GLU A 681 -1.28 -1.60 -31.86
C GLU A 681 -1.26 -0.69 -30.63
N ILE A 682 -1.83 0.50 -30.76
CA ILE A 682 -2.06 1.42 -29.63
C ILE A 682 -3.56 1.65 -29.45
N PHE A 683 -3.95 1.89 -28.21
CA PHE A 683 -5.30 2.24 -27.84
C PHE A 683 -5.28 3.45 -26.92
N ILE A 684 -6.30 4.29 -27.02
CA ILE A 684 -6.59 5.29 -25.99
C ILE A 684 -7.95 4.97 -25.40
N ILE A 685 -7.99 4.80 -24.09
CA ILE A 685 -9.19 4.44 -23.35
C ILE A 685 -9.51 5.47 -22.26
N LYS A 686 -10.79 5.85 -22.16
CA LYS A 686 -11.35 6.48 -20.97
C LYS A 686 -12.20 5.44 -20.22
N PRO A 687 -11.63 4.74 -19.21
CA PRO A 687 -12.37 3.70 -18.51
C PRO A 687 -13.46 4.29 -17.64
N VAL A 688 -14.55 3.56 -17.41
CA VAL A 688 -15.69 4.03 -16.57
C VAL A 688 -15.30 4.31 -15.11
N THR A 689 -14.20 3.72 -14.66
CA THR A 689 -13.57 3.98 -13.34
C THR A 689 -12.79 5.30 -13.28
N SER A 690 -12.52 5.94 -14.41
CA SER A 690 -12.08 7.32 -14.48
C SER A 690 -13.30 8.25 -14.41
N ARG A 691 -13.15 9.40 -13.74
CA ARG A 691 -14.29 10.31 -13.57
C ARG A 691 -14.70 10.89 -14.93
N PRO A 692 -16.00 10.93 -15.27
CA PRO A 692 -16.43 11.32 -16.61
C PRO A 692 -16.09 12.77 -16.95
N ALA A 693 -16.16 13.70 -15.97
CA ALA A 693 -15.91 15.12 -16.20
C ALA A 693 -14.41 15.53 -16.22
N ASN A 694 -13.48 14.62 -15.91
CA ASN A 694 -12.05 14.93 -15.95
C ASN A 694 -11.44 14.58 -17.32
N SER A 695 -10.24 15.09 -17.57
CA SER A 695 -9.48 14.82 -18.80
C SER A 695 -8.63 13.54 -18.75
N GLU A 696 -8.69 12.78 -17.65
CA GLU A 696 -7.89 11.56 -17.50
C GLU A 696 -8.33 10.50 -18.52
N ARG A 697 -7.33 9.95 -19.21
CA ARG A 697 -7.42 8.84 -20.17
C ARG A 697 -6.14 8.00 -20.10
N PHE A 698 -6.11 6.84 -20.73
CA PHE A 698 -4.94 5.95 -20.71
C PHE A 698 -4.51 5.58 -22.12
N LEU A 699 -3.22 5.74 -22.42
CA LEU A 699 -2.58 5.17 -23.59
C LEU A 699 -2.16 3.74 -23.26
N ILE A 700 -2.57 2.81 -24.11
CA ILE A 700 -2.24 1.39 -24.02
C ILE A 700 -1.47 1.02 -25.28
N CYS A 701 -0.25 0.52 -25.13
CA CYS A 701 0.56 0.05 -26.24
C CYS A 701 0.72 -1.47 -26.14
N LYS A 702 0.27 -2.19 -27.17
CA LYS A 702 0.26 -3.64 -27.20
C LYS A 702 1.39 -4.16 -28.08
N GLY A 703 2.20 -5.07 -27.54
CA GLY A 703 3.20 -5.81 -28.32
C GLY A 703 4.37 -4.94 -28.78
N LEU A 704 5.36 -4.70 -27.92
CA LEU A 704 6.56 -3.96 -28.31
C LEU A 704 7.27 -4.66 -29.48
N ARG A 705 7.40 -3.97 -30.61
CA ARG A 705 8.14 -4.40 -31.79
C ARG A 705 9.63 -4.20 -31.55
N SER A 706 10.33 -5.27 -31.22
CA SER A 706 11.78 -5.24 -31.03
C SER A 706 12.44 -6.44 -31.67
N PRO A 707 13.52 -6.24 -32.47
CA PRO A 707 14.31 -7.35 -33.01
C PRO A 707 15.21 -7.98 -31.93
N LEU A 708 15.35 -7.35 -30.77
CA LEU A 708 16.17 -7.86 -29.67
C LEU A 708 15.53 -9.11 -29.07
N LYS A 709 16.34 -10.00 -28.47
CA LYS A 709 15.84 -11.12 -27.64
C LYS A 709 15.69 -10.75 -26.16
N THR A 710 16.20 -9.58 -25.79
CA THR A 710 16.30 -9.05 -24.42
C THR A 710 15.66 -7.66 -24.37
N MET A 711 15.52 -7.10 -23.16
CA MET A 711 15.19 -5.68 -23.02
C MET A 711 16.25 -4.81 -23.70
N ALA A 712 15.86 -3.59 -24.10
CA ALA A 712 16.77 -2.63 -24.70
C ALA A 712 17.82 -2.12 -23.70
N GLY A 713 17.39 -1.80 -22.47
CA GLY A 713 18.25 -1.16 -21.48
C GLY A 713 18.43 0.34 -21.70
N CYS A 714 19.21 0.99 -20.83
CA CYS A 714 19.49 2.42 -20.86
C CYS A 714 20.83 2.70 -21.55
N LEU A 715 20.91 3.77 -22.34
CA LEU A 715 22.15 4.19 -23.00
C LEU A 715 23.15 4.80 -22.01
N PRO A 716 24.47 4.74 -22.29
CA PRO A 716 25.47 5.49 -21.52
C PRO A 716 25.15 6.98 -21.57
N HIS A 717 25.50 7.71 -20.52
CA HIS A 717 25.28 9.16 -20.45
C HIS A 717 25.81 9.84 -21.73
N PRO A 718 25.01 10.69 -22.41
CA PRO A 718 25.48 11.40 -23.59
C PRO A 718 26.65 12.31 -23.20
N LYS A 719 27.70 12.30 -24.03
CA LYS A 719 28.89 13.13 -23.82
C LYS A 719 28.49 14.59 -23.99
N SER A 720 28.62 15.41 -22.96
CA SER A 720 28.44 16.85 -23.06
C SER A 720 29.42 17.43 -24.09
N THR A 721 28.91 18.26 -25.01
CA THR A 721 29.73 19.11 -25.88
C THR A 721 30.57 20.07 -25.03
N PRO A 722 31.87 20.25 -25.31
CA PRO A 722 32.71 21.15 -24.53
C PRO A 722 32.39 22.60 -24.91
N THR A 723 31.62 23.29 -24.08
CA THR A 723 31.61 24.75 -24.08
C THR A 723 32.93 25.25 -23.50
N THR A 724 33.81 25.66 -24.40
CA THR A 724 34.93 26.55 -24.12
C THR A 724 34.46 27.76 -23.32
N ASN A 725 35.03 27.96 -22.14
CA ASN A 725 35.49 29.26 -21.68
C ASN A 725 36.55 29.05 -20.61
N HIS A 726 37.81 29.13 -21.06
CA HIS A 726 38.97 29.33 -20.21
C HIS A 726 38.85 30.70 -19.54
N LEU A 727 38.83 30.72 -18.21
CA LEU A 727 39.44 31.78 -17.43
C LEU A 727 40.26 31.10 -16.33
N GLU A 728 41.57 31.05 -16.58
CA GLU A 728 42.58 30.59 -15.64
C GLU A 728 42.62 31.54 -14.43
N VAL A 729 42.53 30.98 -13.23
CA VAL A 729 43.32 31.46 -12.09
C VAL A 729 43.97 30.25 -11.45
N SER A 730 45.28 30.21 -11.61
CA SER A 730 46.21 29.26 -11.01
C SER A 730 46.08 29.24 -9.48
N ASP A 731 46.11 28.06 -8.87
CA ASP A 731 46.64 27.99 -7.52
C ASP A 731 47.46 26.73 -7.24
N GLN A 732 48.60 26.99 -6.61
CA GLN A 732 49.73 26.12 -6.42
C GLN A 732 49.44 25.06 -5.35
N LYS A 733 49.97 23.85 -5.57
CA LYS A 733 50.21 22.89 -4.50
C LYS A 733 51.05 23.55 -3.41
N SER A 734 50.50 23.69 -2.20
CA SER A 734 51.32 23.73 -1.00
C SER A 734 50.69 22.93 0.12
N SER A 735 51.53 22.06 0.67
CA SER A 735 51.32 21.21 1.82
C SER A 735 51.27 22.01 3.11
N PHE A 736 50.23 21.84 3.93
CA PHE A 736 50.33 22.08 5.38
C PHE A 736 49.54 21.02 6.16
N ARG A 737 50.30 20.07 6.73
CA ARG A 737 49.88 19.28 7.88
C ARG A 737 50.01 20.16 9.12
N GLN A 738 48.93 20.36 9.87
CA GLN A 738 49.04 20.59 11.31
C GLN A 738 47.91 19.90 12.09
N LYS A 739 48.35 19.24 13.16
CA LYS A 739 47.62 18.33 14.04
C LYS A 739 46.78 19.12 15.04
N THR A 740 45.57 18.65 15.35
CA THR A 740 44.92 18.90 16.65
C THR A 740 44.13 17.69 17.16
N ARG A 741 44.73 17.08 18.19
CA ARG A 741 44.20 16.33 19.36
C ARG A 741 43.04 15.34 19.23
N LYS A 742 43.39 14.07 19.49
CA LYS A 742 42.52 12.99 19.99
C LYS A 742 42.02 13.29 21.42
N PHE A 743 40.74 13.03 21.67
CA PHE A 743 40.18 12.66 22.98
C PHE A 743 39.70 11.19 22.91
N PRO A 744 39.81 10.38 23.99
CA PRO A 744 39.51 8.94 23.94
C PRO A 744 38.12 8.58 24.49
N ASN A 745 37.56 7.47 23.94
CA ASN A 745 36.38 6.67 24.37
C ASN A 745 34.99 7.33 24.23
N GLN A 746 33.91 6.72 23.72
CA GLN A 746 33.58 5.34 23.30
C GLN A 746 32.30 5.38 22.43
N GLN A 747 32.20 4.45 21.46
CA GLN A 747 31.02 4.00 20.70
C GLN A 747 30.38 4.92 19.62
N GLN A 748 31.00 4.92 18.44
CA GLN A 748 30.28 4.94 17.15
C GLN A 748 31.18 4.32 16.07
N GLN A 749 30.89 3.07 15.68
CA GLN A 749 31.46 2.44 14.48
C GLN A 749 30.35 1.66 13.79
N MET A 750 29.86 2.21 12.67
CA MET A 750 29.57 1.54 11.40
C MET A 750 28.58 2.38 10.58
N MET A 751 29.03 3.51 10.02
CA MET A 751 28.56 4.02 8.72
C MET A 751 29.66 4.95 8.20
N ASN A 752 30.37 4.49 7.16
CA ASN A 752 31.03 5.27 6.11
C ASN A 752 31.94 4.32 5.32
N ASP A 753 31.37 3.62 4.33
CA ASP A 753 32.11 3.10 3.17
C ASP A 753 31.21 2.66 2.01
N VAL A 754 30.20 3.47 1.64
CA VAL A 754 29.27 3.16 0.51
C VAL A 754 29.35 4.20 -0.62
N GLY A 755 30.19 5.23 -0.50
CA GLY A 755 30.15 6.38 -1.40
C GLY A 755 30.82 6.23 -2.78
N ASP A 756 31.70 5.24 -2.99
CA ASP A 756 32.61 5.26 -4.17
C ASP A 756 32.42 4.09 -5.16
N HIS A 757 31.64 3.06 -4.81
CA HIS A 757 31.49 1.86 -5.64
C HIS A 757 30.30 1.87 -6.60
N ASP A 758 29.26 2.68 -6.34
CA ASP A 758 28.06 2.70 -7.19
C ASP A 758 28.20 3.59 -8.44
N LEU A 759 29.15 4.55 -8.42
CA LEU A 759 29.43 5.38 -9.59
C LEU A 759 30.10 4.60 -10.72
N GLU A 760 30.95 3.62 -10.42
CA GLU A 760 31.55 2.73 -11.43
C GLU A 760 30.59 1.64 -11.89
N ALA A 761 29.67 1.16 -11.04
CA ALA A 761 28.66 0.18 -11.42
C ALA A 761 27.69 0.72 -12.50
N SER A 762 27.44 2.03 -12.52
CA SER A 762 26.62 2.71 -13.54
C SER A 762 27.20 2.63 -14.96
N LYS A 763 28.51 2.35 -15.12
CA LYS A 763 29.17 2.26 -16.43
C LYS A 763 28.98 0.91 -17.14
N ASN A 764 28.57 -0.15 -16.43
CA ASN A 764 28.65 -1.52 -16.94
C ASN A 764 27.31 -2.27 -17.06
N PHE A 765 26.19 -1.75 -16.56
CA PHE A 765 24.95 -2.55 -16.47
C PHE A 765 23.73 -1.81 -16.99
N GLY A 766 23.12 -2.38 -18.04
CA GLY A 766 21.94 -1.85 -18.73
C GLY A 766 22.20 -1.27 -20.11
N VAL A 767 23.41 -1.34 -20.65
CA VAL A 767 23.81 -0.63 -21.88
C VAL A 767 23.18 -1.23 -23.14
N LEU A 768 22.35 -0.45 -23.82
CA LEU A 768 22.01 -0.67 -25.24
C LEU A 768 23.31 -0.60 -26.06
N THR A 769 23.77 -1.71 -26.61
CA THR A 769 25.01 -1.77 -27.42
C THR A 769 24.82 -1.38 -28.88
N GLU A 770 23.58 -1.37 -29.37
CA GLU A 770 23.24 -1.06 -30.76
C GLU A 770 22.18 0.05 -30.85
N SER A 771 22.61 1.26 -31.19
CA SER A 771 21.75 2.42 -31.45
C SER A 771 21.10 2.42 -32.83
N SER A 772 21.44 1.46 -33.70
CA SER A 772 21.00 1.39 -35.11
C SER A 772 19.58 0.83 -35.31
N SER A 773 18.96 0.29 -34.26
CA SER A 773 17.57 -0.19 -34.31
C SER A 773 16.57 0.96 -34.15
N LEU A 774 15.34 0.78 -34.67
CA LEU A 774 14.24 1.74 -34.49
C LEU A 774 14.01 2.10 -33.01
N LEU A 775 14.03 1.08 -32.15
CA LEU A 775 13.90 1.24 -30.69
C LEU A 775 15.07 2.01 -30.09
N GLY A 776 16.31 1.69 -30.49
CA GLY A 776 17.51 2.40 -30.04
C GLY A 776 17.53 3.87 -30.44
N LEU A 777 17.07 4.18 -31.65
CA LEU A 777 16.91 5.55 -32.16
C LEU A 777 15.94 6.35 -31.29
N VAL A 778 14.74 5.82 -31.02
CA VAL A 778 13.73 6.52 -30.20
C VAL A 778 14.17 6.69 -28.76
N ILE A 779 14.79 5.68 -28.15
CA ILE A 779 15.33 5.79 -26.78
C ILE A 779 16.37 6.92 -26.72
N THR A 780 17.29 6.97 -27.69
CA THR A 780 18.31 8.04 -27.79
C THR A 780 17.64 9.40 -27.94
N TYR A 781 16.62 9.48 -28.77
CA TYR A 781 15.91 10.71 -29.07
C TYR A 781 15.13 11.25 -27.86
N PHE A 782 14.34 10.40 -27.19
CA PHE A 782 13.60 10.78 -25.99
C PHE A 782 14.53 11.17 -24.84
N LEU A 783 15.68 10.50 -24.69
CA LEU A 783 16.69 10.92 -23.72
C LEU A 783 17.19 12.35 -23.99
N ARG A 784 17.49 12.67 -25.25
CA ARG A 784 17.93 14.01 -25.65
C ARG A 784 16.86 15.07 -25.41
N ILE A 785 15.59 14.77 -25.68
CA ILE A 785 14.46 15.67 -25.38
C ILE A 785 14.38 15.91 -23.87
N ASN A 786 14.43 14.85 -23.05
CA ASN A 786 14.34 14.97 -21.60
C ASN A 786 15.48 15.82 -21.02
N GLU A 787 16.72 15.61 -21.50
CA GLU A 787 17.86 16.44 -21.11
C GLU A 787 17.66 17.91 -21.49
N LYS A 788 17.14 18.17 -22.69
CA LYS A 788 16.84 19.54 -23.13
C LYS A 788 15.74 20.18 -22.27
N LEU A 789 14.68 19.45 -21.92
CA LEU A 789 13.63 19.94 -21.01
C LEU A 789 14.21 20.29 -19.63
N ASN A 790 15.08 19.45 -19.08
CA ASN A 790 15.77 19.73 -17.82
C ASN A 790 16.66 20.99 -17.90
N GLN A 791 17.39 21.18 -19.01
CA GLN A 791 18.20 22.39 -19.24
C GLN A 791 17.33 23.66 -19.36
N LEU A 792 16.21 23.57 -20.08
CA LEU A 792 15.28 24.68 -20.27
C LEU A 792 14.58 25.05 -18.95
N GLN A 793 14.25 24.08 -18.10
CA GLN A 793 13.71 24.36 -16.76
C GLN A 793 14.68 25.18 -15.91
N ILE A 794 15.97 24.81 -15.88
CA ILE A 794 17.00 25.57 -15.15
C ILE A 794 17.17 26.97 -15.73
N THR A 795 17.18 27.09 -17.06
CA THR A 795 17.35 28.37 -17.76
C THR A 795 16.15 29.29 -17.58
N ASN A 796 14.93 28.75 -17.63
CA ASN A 796 13.70 29.53 -17.47
C ASN A 796 13.44 29.96 -16.01
N GLN A 797 14.10 29.33 -15.03
CA GLN A 797 14.06 29.77 -13.62
C GLN A 797 14.90 31.03 -13.38
N THR A 798 15.93 31.29 -14.17
CA THR A 798 16.80 32.47 -14.02
C THR A 798 16.35 33.69 -14.84
N LEU A 799 15.44 33.50 -15.80
CA LEU A 799 14.90 34.54 -16.68
C LEU A 799 13.55 35.08 -16.19
N THR A 800 13.38 36.42 -16.17
CA THR A 800 12.11 37.11 -15.85
C THR A 800 11.48 37.71 -17.12
N GLY A 801 10.27 37.26 -17.50
CA GLY A 801 9.46 37.83 -18.60
C GLY A 801 9.91 37.51 -20.05
N SER A 802 8.92 37.32 -20.93
CA SER A 802 8.88 37.13 -22.42
C SER A 802 9.99 36.41 -23.20
N SER A 803 11.07 35.95 -22.56
CA SER A 803 12.24 35.29 -23.17
C SER A 803 12.31 33.79 -22.89
N LYS A 804 11.29 33.23 -22.23
CA LYS A 804 11.23 31.79 -21.93
C LYS A 804 10.98 31.00 -23.21
N ILE A 805 11.68 29.89 -23.34
CA ILE A 805 11.57 28.97 -24.48
C ILE A 805 11.22 27.58 -23.95
N ASP A 806 10.42 26.85 -24.71
CA ASP A 806 10.01 25.50 -24.40
C ASP A 806 9.97 24.62 -25.67
N ILE A 807 9.99 23.29 -25.50
CA ILE A 807 9.86 22.34 -26.61
C ILE A 807 8.36 22.11 -26.88
N LEU A 808 7.91 22.49 -28.07
CA LEU A 808 6.51 22.37 -28.48
C LEU A 808 6.27 21.18 -29.41
N LYS A 809 7.29 20.73 -30.14
CA LYS A 809 7.20 19.65 -31.14
C LYS A 809 8.34 18.66 -31.00
N ILE A 810 8.05 17.40 -31.30
CA ILE A 810 9.05 16.30 -31.34
C ILE A 810 9.09 15.57 -32.70
N CYS A 811 8.15 15.85 -33.58
CA CYS A 811 8.12 15.35 -34.96
C CYS A 811 7.47 16.38 -35.88
N HIS A 812 7.75 16.29 -37.19
CA HIS A 812 7.22 17.19 -38.20
C HIS A 812 5.69 17.13 -38.23
N SER A 813 5.04 18.28 -38.09
CA SER A 813 3.58 18.41 -38.06
C SER A 813 2.96 17.88 -39.34
N GLU A 814 3.62 18.13 -40.47
CA GLU A 814 3.23 17.69 -41.81
C GLU A 814 3.18 16.16 -41.90
N ALA A 815 4.09 15.47 -41.21
CA ALA A 815 4.13 14.01 -41.21
C ALA A 815 2.96 13.38 -40.44
N ILE A 816 2.41 14.10 -39.46
CA ILE A 816 1.19 13.68 -38.74
C ILE A 816 -0.03 13.98 -39.62
N THR A 817 -0.14 15.21 -40.15
CA THR A 817 -1.32 15.62 -40.93
C THR A 817 -1.46 14.91 -42.27
N CYS A 818 -0.37 14.41 -42.84
CA CYS A 818 -0.40 13.58 -44.06
C CYS A 818 -0.84 12.12 -43.79
N ASP A 819 -0.80 11.64 -42.55
CA ASP A 819 -1.33 10.33 -42.19
C ASP A 819 -2.83 10.47 -41.87
N GLU A 820 -3.66 10.37 -42.91
CA GLU A 820 -5.12 10.52 -42.79
C GLU A 820 -5.73 9.54 -41.78
N ARG A 821 -5.19 8.32 -41.64
CA ARG A 821 -5.72 7.32 -40.71
C ARG A 821 -5.40 7.70 -39.27
N PHE A 822 -4.18 8.16 -39.01
CA PHE A 822 -3.83 8.65 -37.68
C PHE A 822 -4.57 9.94 -37.34
N MET A 823 -4.75 10.85 -38.29
CA MET A 823 -5.54 12.07 -38.09
C MET A 823 -7.00 11.77 -37.75
N GLN A 824 -7.65 10.85 -38.48
CA GLN A 824 -9.01 10.41 -38.17
C GLN A 824 -9.10 9.80 -36.77
N PHE A 825 -8.10 9.00 -36.38
CA PHE A 825 -8.01 8.42 -35.04
C PHE A 825 -7.88 9.48 -33.95
N ILE A 826 -6.92 10.41 -34.07
CA ILE A 826 -6.65 11.38 -32.99
C ILE A 826 -7.74 12.45 -32.89
N GLN A 827 -8.23 12.94 -34.04
CA GLN A 827 -9.26 13.97 -34.07
C GLN A 827 -10.60 13.39 -33.62
N GLY A 828 -11.04 12.26 -34.19
CA GLY A 828 -12.29 11.62 -33.79
C GLY A 828 -12.31 11.22 -32.32
N MET A 829 -11.19 10.74 -31.78
CA MET A 829 -11.06 10.46 -30.35
C MET A 829 -11.16 11.72 -29.48
N ASN A 830 -10.44 12.79 -29.84
CA ASN A 830 -10.46 14.04 -29.07
C ASN A 830 -11.85 14.67 -29.05
N GLU A 831 -12.55 14.67 -30.19
CA GLU A 831 -13.91 15.20 -30.33
C GLU A 831 -14.91 14.35 -29.52
N ASP A 832 -14.92 13.02 -29.67
CA ASP A 832 -15.77 12.11 -28.88
C ASP A 832 -15.56 12.29 -27.37
N PHE A 833 -14.31 12.40 -26.92
CA PHE A 833 -14.02 12.57 -25.50
C PHE A 833 -14.43 13.97 -25.00
N ALA A 834 -14.25 15.01 -25.82
CA ALA A 834 -14.64 16.38 -25.49
C ALA A 834 -16.16 16.52 -25.37
N GLU A 835 -16.93 15.99 -26.32
CA GLU A 835 -18.40 16.01 -26.31
C GLU A 835 -18.96 15.40 -25.02
N HIS A 836 -18.47 14.21 -24.65
CA HIS A 836 -18.93 13.53 -23.45
C HIS A 836 -18.42 14.18 -22.17
N GLN A 837 -17.26 14.81 -22.20
CA GLN A 837 -16.76 15.60 -21.09
C GLN A 837 -17.64 16.84 -20.88
N CYS A 838 -18.11 17.53 -21.93
CA CYS A 838 -19.05 18.64 -21.84
C CYS A 838 -20.37 18.21 -21.17
N VAL A 839 -20.95 17.08 -21.59
CA VAL A 839 -22.17 16.53 -20.96
C VAL A 839 -21.93 16.20 -19.48
N ALA A 840 -20.78 15.60 -19.15
CA ALA A 840 -20.45 15.27 -17.77
C ALA A 840 -20.19 16.51 -16.89
N LEU A 841 -19.55 17.55 -17.44
CA LEU A 841 -19.29 18.82 -16.77
C LEU A 841 -20.59 19.60 -16.54
N SER A 842 -21.46 19.69 -17.55
CA SER A 842 -22.78 20.34 -17.41
C SER A 842 -23.66 19.60 -16.39
N LYS A 843 -23.65 18.26 -16.36
CA LYS A 843 -24.29 17.45 -15.29
C LYS A 843 -23.73 17.83 -13.92
N LEU A 844 -22.41 17.97 -13.78
CA LEU A 844 -21.77 18.32 -12.52
C LEU A 844 -22.14 19.74 -12.05
N ILE A 845 -22.26 20.69 -12.98
CA ILE A 845 -22.73 22.06 -12.70
C ILE A 845 -24.18 22.02 -12.22
N ALA A 846 -25.05 21.26 -12.88
CA ALA A 846 -26.45 21.08 -12.47
C ALA A 846 -26.58 20.56 -11.03
N PHE A 847 -25.82 19.50 -10.70
CA PHE A 847 -25.79 18.92 -9.35
C PHE A 847 -25.14 19.84 -8.31
N SER A 848 -24.27 20.76 -8.72
CA SER A 848 -23.65 21.74 -7.82
C SER A 848 -24.59 22.87 -7.44
N HIS A 849 -25.56 23.18 -8.30
CA HIS A 849 -26.66 24.08 -7.99
C HIS A 849 -27.77 23.37 -7.20
N ASP A 850 -28.26 22.22 -7.69
CA ASP A 850 -29.33 21.46 -7.04
C ASP A 850 -28.81 20.29 -6.19
N HIS A 851 -28.97 20.45 -4.88
CA HIS A 851 -28.53 19.48 -3.89
C HIS A 851 -29.48 18.27 -3.74
N ASN A 852 -30.65 18.30 -4.38
CA ASN A 852 -31.64 17.21 -4.33
C ASN A 852 -31.45 16.17 -5.44
N LEU A 853 -30.68 16.48 -6.49
CA LEU A 853 -30.37 15.54 -7.56
C LEU A 853 -29.47 14.41 -7.05
N VAL A 854 -29.81 13.17 -7.44
CA VAL A 854 -29.11 11.92 -7.09
C VAL A 854 -29.12 10.99 -8.31
N GLU A 855 -28.04 10.23 -8.51
CA GLU A 855 -27.95 9.17 -9.52
C GLU A 855 -28.42 7.83 -8.93
N ASP A 856 -29.60 7.38 -9.34
CA ASP A 856 -30.24 6.17 -8.79
C ASP A 856 -29.61 4.86 -9.27
N ARG A 857 -28.88 4.88 -10.39
CA ARG A 857 -28.29 3.67 -11.02
C ARG A 857 -26.98 3.18 -10.37
N GLN A 858 -26.42 3.92 -9.41
CA GLN A 858 -25.09 3.64 -8.85
C GLN A 858 -24.94 2.20 -8.29
N VAL A 859 -25.98 1.66 -7.64
CA VAL A 859 -25.93 0.32 -7.02
C VAL A 859 -25.94 -0.79 -8.07
N GLU A 860 -26.73 -0.62 -9.12
CA GLU A 860 -26.85 -1.59 -10.21
C GLU A 860 -25.54 -1.66 -11.01
N VAL A 861 -25.05 -0.49 -11.45
CA VAL A 861 -23.80 -0.35 -12.18
C VAL A 861 -22.62 -0.90 -11.36
N TYR A 862 -22.58 -0.60 -10.05
CA TYR A 862 -21.57 -1.15 -9.15
C TYR A 862 -21.51 -2.68 -9.19
N LYS A 863 -22.65 -3.36 -9.08
CA LYS A 863 -22.70 -4.84 -9.10
C LYS A 863 -22.30 -5.38 -10.47
N ALA A 864 -22.84 -4.81 -11.55
CA ALA A 864 -22.53 -5.21 -12.91
C ALA A 864 -21.04 -5.07 -13.25
N CYS A 865 -20.40 -3.97 -12.84
CA CYS A 865 -18.96 -3.76 -13.01
C CYS A 865 -18.13 -4.80 -12.26
N LEU A 866 -18.42 -5.06 -10.97
CA LEU A 866 -17.66 -6.04 -10.18
C LEU A 866 -17.82 -7.46 -10.72
N GLU A 867 -19.01 -7.82 -11.19
CA GLU A 867 -19.27 -9.11 -11.83
C GLU A 867 -18.48 -9.26 -13.13
N LYS A 868 -18.58 -8.28 -14.04
CA LYS A 868 -17.81 -8.23 -15.30
C LYS A 868 -16.31 -8.38 -15.05
N TRP A 869 -15.78 -7.61 -14.10
CA TRP A 869 -14.35 -7.62 -13.78
C TRP A 869 -13.95 -8.78 -12.87
N LYS A 870 -14.88 -9.66 -12.46
CA LYS A 870 -14.60 -10.79 -11.55
C LYS A 870 -13.88 -10.34 -10.28
N ILE A 871 -14.38 -9.28 -9.66
CA ILE A 871 -13.91 -8.77 -8.37
C ILE A 871 -14.92 -9.14 -7.28
N PRO A 872 -14.49 -9.74 -6.16
CA PRO A 872 -15.38 -10.04 -5.04
C PRO A 872 -16.02 -8.78 -4.45
N THR A 873 -17.30 -8.86 -4.09
CA THR A 873 -18.05 -7.79 -3.40
C THR A 873 -17.70 -7.67 -1.91
N ALA A 874 -16.54 -8.20 -1.49
CA ALA A 874 -16.10 -8.17 -0.11
C ALA A 874 -15.59 -6.78 0.28
N GLU A 875 -15.73 -6.43 1.56
CA GLU A 875 -15.12 -5.21 2.09
C GLU A 875 -13.61 -5.42 2.31
N ARG A 876 -12.82 -4.38 2.03
CA ARG A 876 -11.39 -4.38 2.38
C ARG A 876 -11.22 -4.47 3.90
N ARG A 877 -10.39 -5.43 4.33
CA ARG A 877 -9.93 -5.58 5.71
C ARG A 877 -8.41 -5.50 5.76
N PHE A 878 -7.84 -5.10 6.89
CA PHE A 878 -6.40 -5.16 7.17
C PHE A 878 -5.95 -6.59 7.53
N VAL A 879 -6.39 -7.56 6.71
CA VAL A 879 -6.05 -8.98 6.82
C VAL A 879 -5.62 -9.42 5.44
N PRO A 880 -4.43 -10.03 5.28
CA PRO A 880 -3.98 -10.50 3.98
C PRO A 880 -4.98 -11.46 3.32
N TRP A 881 -5.15 -11.34 2.00
CA TRP A 881 -6.09 -12.13 1.21
C TRP A 881 -6.13 -13.65 1.49
N PRO A 882 -5.01 -14.38 1.59
CA PRO A 882 -5.03 -15.82 1.88
C PRO A 882 -5.48 -16.16 3.31
N LEU A 883 -5.54 -15.16 4.21
CA LEU A 883 -5.90 -15.31 5.62
C LEU A 883 -7.30 -14.79 5.94
N LEU A 884 -8.01 -14.22 4.97
CA LEU A 884 -9.42 -13.86 5.09
C LEU A 884 -10.24 -15.14 5.34
N SER A 885 -11.20 -15.08 6.27
CA SER A 885 -12.02 -16.23 6.68
C SER A 885 -12.66 -17.00 5.51
N ILE A 886 -13.09 -16.28 4.45
CA ILE A 886 -13.67 -16.88 3.25
C ILE A 886 -12.67 -17.68 2.39
N ASN A 887 -11.36 -17.49 2.57
CA ASN A 887 -10.30 -18.03 1.72
C ASN A 887 -9.25 -18.87 2.48
N ARG A 888 -9.43 -19.11 3.79
CA ARG A 888 -8.48 -19.91 4.60
C ARG A 888 -8.51 -21.38 4.17
N SER A 889 -7.33 -21.95 3.94
CA SER A 889 -7.20 -23.41 3.82
C SER A 889 -7.42 -24.08 5.17
N ALA A 890 -7.82 -25.36 5.16
CA ALA A 890 -8.08 -26.13 6.38
C ALA A 890 -6.85 -26.20 7.32
N VAL A 891 -5.63 -26.20 6.76
CA VAL A 891 -4.38 -26.18 7.53
C VAL A 891 -4.22 -24.86 8.29
N ILE A 892 -4.42 -23.74 7.60
CA ILE A 892 -4.33 -22.41 8.19
C ILE A 892 -5.43 -22.24 9.24
N HIS A 893 -6.64 -22.73 8.97
CA HIS A 893 -7.72 -22.77 9.94
C HIS A 893 -7.33 -23.57 11.20
N GLY A 894 -6.69 -24.73 11.04
CA GLY A 894 -6.20 -25.51 12.18
C GLY A 894 -5.14 -24.78 13.03
N LEU A 895 -4.29 -23.98 12.40
CA LEU A 895 -3.23 -23.21 13.07
C LEU A 895 -3.74 -21.92 13.74
N LEU A 896 -4.69 -21.22 13.12
CA LEU A 896 -5.17 -19.91 13.59
C LEU A 896 -6.47 -20.01 14.41
N GLY A 897 -7.23 -21.10 14.27
CA GLY A 897 -8.58 -21.24 14.81
C GLY A 897 -9.60 -20.29 14.15
N ASP A 898 -10.72 -20.10 14.85
CA ASP A 898 -11.86 -19.29 14.36
C ASP A 898 -11.63 -17.77 14.50
N SER A 899 -10.61 -17.36 15.25
CA SER A 899 -10.31 -15.95 15.51
C SER A 899 -9.65 -15.30 14.28
N GLU A 900 -10.10 -14.09 13.93
CA GLU A 900 -9.40 -13.20 13.00
C GLU A 900 -8.38 -12.29 13.71
N ASN A 901 -8.34 -12.32 15.06
CA ASN A 901 -7.47 -11.43 15.84
C ASN A 901 -6.03 -11.93 15.96
N PHE A 902 -5.71 -13.11 15.42
CA PHE A 902 -4.32 -13.50 15.14
C PHE A 902 -3.35 -13.45 16.33
N THR A 903 -3.85 -13.50 17.56
CA THR A 903 -3.06 -13.25 18.78
C THR A 903 -2.20 -14.44 19.20
N SER A 904 -2.53 -15.66 18.75
CA SER A 904 -1.85 -16.90 19.16
C SER A 904 -2.00 -17.98 18.09
N LEU A 905 -0.94 -18.75 17.88
CA LEU A 905 -0.92 -19.93 17.01
C LEU A 905 -1.20 -21.20 17.83
N ASN A 906 -1.98 -22.12 17.28
CA ASN A 906 -2.17 -23.46 17.83
C ASN A 906 -0.90 -24.32 17.66
N MET A 907 -0.82 -25.40 18.45
CA MET A 907 0.27 -26.38 18.34
C MET A 907 0.31 -27.04 16.96
N LEU A 908 1.51 -27.42 16.51
CA LEU A 908 1.64 -28.18 15.27
C LEU A 908 0.97 -29.56 15.43
N PRO A 909 0.30 -30.07 14.37
CA PRO A 909 -0.17 -31.44 14.32
C PRO A 909 0.93 -32.45 14.69
N SER A 910 0.56 -33.50 15.43
CA SER A 910 1.49 -34.56 15.87
C SER A 910 2.25 -35.19 14.71
N ASP A 911 1.62 -35.26 13.55
CA ASP A 911 2.14 -35.92 12.35
C ASP A 911 3.35 -35.18 11.74
N TYR A 912 3.62 -33.94 12.17
CA TYR A 912 4.78 -33.16 11.73
C TYR A 912 6.01 -33.32 12.63
N ARG A 913 5.86 -33.97 13.81
CA ARG A 913 6.96 -34.17 14.77
C ARG A 913 8.13 -35.02 14.27
N PRO A 914 7.99 -35.99 13.34
CA PRO A 914 9.14 -36.69 12.77
C PRO A 914 10.18 -35.74 12.13
N ASN A 915 9.74 -34.61 11.59
CA ASN A 915 10.61 -33.62 10.96
C ASN A 915 11.36 -32.75 11.99
N ILE A 916 10.92 -32.74 13.24
CA ILE A 916 11.58 -32.03 14.34
C ILE A 916 12.76 -32.86 14.87
N ARG A 917 12.60 -34.17 15.01
CA ARG A 917 13.62 -35.09 15.53
C ARG A 917 14.15 -36.00 14.43
N LEU A 918 15.04 -35.44 13.60
CA LEU A 918 15.64 -36.17 12.49
C LEU A 918 16.43 -37.40 12.98
N SER A 919 16.22 -38.52 12.29
CA SER A 919 17.01 -39.73 12.52
C SER A 919 18.43 -39.57 11.99
N SER A 920 19.41 -40.05 12.76
CA SER A 920 20.81 -40.07 12.35
C SER A 920 21.07 -41.22 11.38
N PHE A 921 21.92 -40.98 10.39
CA PHE A 921 22.36 -42.02 9.48
C PHE A 921 23.25 -43.06 10.19
N THR A 922 22.99 -44.36 9.99
CA THR A 922 23.66 -45.48 10.68
C THR A 922 24.36 -46.41 9.69
N ASN A 923 25.24 -47.29 10.19
CA ASN A 923 25.90 -48.30 9.35
C ASN A 923 24.91 -49.30 8.73
N ALA A 924 23.75 -49.53 9.36
CA ALA A 924 22.68 -50.35 8.79
C ALA A 924 22.01 -49.66 7.58
N HIS A 925 21.90 -48.33 7.58
CA HIS A 925 21.47 -47.59 6.41
C HIS A 925 22.49 -47.69 5.27
N LEU A 926 23.79 -47.65 5.60
CA LEU A 926 24.87 -47.82 4.63
C LEU A 926 24.86 -49.20 3.95
N SER A 927 24.58 -50.28 4.70
CA SER A 927 24.47 -51.62 4.12
C SER A 927 23.23 -51.80 3.25
N ASN A 928 22.12 -51.15 3.58
CA ASN A 928 20.84 -51.26 2.85
C ASN A 928 20.72 -50.30 1.66
N LEU A 929 21.65 -49.34 1.53
CA LEU A 929 21.69 -48.35 0.45
C LEU A 929 21.87 -48.96 -0.94
N ASP A 930 22.43 -50.16 -0.98
CA ASP A 930 22.66 -50.94 -2.19
C ASP A 930 21.39 -51.24 -2.98
N ILE A 931 20.26 -51.28 -2.29
CA ILE A 931 18.94 -51.58 -2.84
C ILE A 931 18.18 -50.29 -3.21
N LEU A 932 18.53 -49.16 -2.59
CA LEU A 932 17.75 -47.92 -2.56
C LEU A 932 18.50 -46.71 -3.17
N CYS A 933 19.70 -46.91 -3.71
CA CYS A 933 20.56 -45.83 -4.21
C CYS A 933 19.86 -44.98 -5.29
N SER A 934 19.07 -45.64 -6.14
CA SER A 934 18.33 -45.01 -7.23
C SER A 934 16.95 -44.46 -6.83
N SER A 935 16.50 -44.62 -5.58
CA SER A 935 15.19 -44.16 -5.09
C SER A 935 15.29 -43.06 -4.03
N ARG A 936 16.49 -42.53 -3.77
CA ARG A 936 16.75 -41.52 -2.74
C ARG A 936 17.27 -40.21 -3.34
N ILE A 937 16.79 -39.11 -2.77
CA ILE A 937 17.22 -37.75 -3.11
C ILE A 937 18.10 -37.22 -1.98
N VAL A 938 19.05 -36.35 -2.33
CA VAL A 938 19.96 -35.73 -1.38
C VAL A 938 19.80 -34.21 -1.43
N LEU A 939 19.55 -33.61 -0.26
CA LEU A 939 19.66 -32.16 -0.06
C LEU A 939 21.01 -31.82 0.58
N VAL A 940 21.73 -30.88 -0.02
CA VAL A 940 23.00 -30.39 0.54
C VAL A 940 22.72 -29.21 1.48
N CYS A 941 22.91 -29.43 2.79
CA CYS A 941 22.62 -28.42 3.81
C CYS A 941 23.85 -27.56 4.10
N GLY A 942 23.63 -26.26 4.31
CA GLY A 942 24.68 -25.31 4.65
C GLY A 942 25.02 -25.26 6.13
N LYS A 943 26.15 -24.61 6.46
CA LYS A 943 26.55 -24.32 7.84
C LYS A 943 25.47 -23.50 8.55
N PRO A 944 24.98 -23.94 9.72
CA PRO A 944 23.88 -23.28 10.42
C PRO A 944 24.26 -21.88 10.89
N SER A 945 23.29 -20.97 10.88
CA SER A 945 23.42 -19.65 11.49
C SER A 945 23.50 -19.77 13.02
N MET A 946 24.12 -18.78 13.66
CA MET A 946 24.15 -18.69 15.13
C MET A 946 22.86 -18.05 15.67
N THR A 947 22.39 -18.57 16.79
CA THR A 947 21.27 -18.02 17.57
C THR A 947 21.77 -17.02 18.63
N LEU A 948 20.85 -16.39 19.38
CA LEU A 948 21.21 -15.52 20.51
C LEU A 948 21.99 -16.22 21.63
N THR A 949 21.79 -17.52 21.81
CA THR A 949 22.52 -18.33 22.82
C THR A 949 23.91 -18.73 22.33
N SER A 950 24.34 -18.26 21.16
CA SER A 950 25.56 -18.71 20.45
C SER A 950 25.55 -20.19 20.04
N GLU A 951 24.41 -20.87 20.16
CA GLU A 951 24.23 -22.24 19.68
C GLU A 951 23.86 -22.26 18.18
N PRO A 952 24.26 -23.31 17.44
CA PRO A 952 23.88 -23.46 16.03
C PRO A 952 22.37 -23.66 15.88
N ALA A 953 21.77 -22.88 14.98
CA ALA A 953 20.35 -22.98 14.66
C ALA A 953 20.00 -24.39 14.17
N GLN A 954 18.97 -24.98 14.76
CA GLN A 954 18.44 -26.29 14.35
C GLN A 954 17.39 -26.13 13.23
N SER A 955 16.97 -27.25 12.64
CA SER A 955 15.83 -27.28 11.73
C SER A 955 14.55 -26.92 12.47
N MET A 956 13.71 -26.10 11.87
CA MET A 956 12.52 -25.54 12.51
C MET A 956 11.37 -25.39 11.50
N PHE A 957 10.15 -25.39 12.02
CA PHE A 957 8.99 -24.94 11.25
C PHE A 957 8.90 -23.43 11.31
N ILE A 958 8.61 -22.80 10.17
CA ILE A 958 8.51 -21.35 10.03
C ILE A 958 7.17 -21.02 9.38
N TYR A 959 6.40 -20.16 10.05
CA TYR A 959 5.09 -19.70 9.61
C TYR A 959 5.10 -18.19 9.41
N SER A 960 4.69 -17.75 8.22
CA SER A 960 4.48 -16.32 7.92
C SER A 960 3.02 -15.97 8.17
N HIS A 961 2.80 -15.12 9.16
CA HIS A 961 1.48 -14.82 9.69
C HIS A 961 0.84 -13.56 9.08
N GLY A 962 1.60 -12.55 8.62
CA GLY A 962 0.98 -11.33 8.09
C GLY A 962 1.83 -10.06 8.13
N CYS A 963 1.16 -8.90 8.11
CA CYS A 963 1.53 -7.58 7.54
C CYS A 963 2.89 -6.92 7.89
N GLY A 964 3.86 -7.55 8.55
CA GLY A 964 5.20 -7.03 8.75
C GLY A 964 6.30 -8.05 8.48
N VAL A 965 7.51 -7.60 8.10
CA VAL A 965 8.72 -8.46 8.03
C VAL A 965 9.02 -9.14 9.38
N MET A 966 8.42 -8.66 10.47
CA MET A 966 8.58 -9.13 11.85
C MET A 966 7.45 -10.07 12.32
N ASP A 967 6.50 -10.46 11.45
CA ASP A 967 5.39 -11.37 11.78
C ASP A 967 5.65 -12.80 11.27
N ILE A 968 6.90 -13.24 11.41
CA ILE A 968 7.32 -14.59 11.07
C ILE A 968 7.59 -15.31 12.39
N PHE A 969 6.90 -16.44 12.57
CA PHE A 969 6.99 -17.27 13.75
C PHE A 969 7.73 -18.55 13.42
N CYS A 970 8.43 -19.10 14.40
CA CYS A 970 9.15 -20.35 14.27
C CYS A 970 9.00 -21.23 15.50
N THR A 971 9.06 -22.54 15.31
CA THR A 971 9.04 -23.53 16.38
C THR A 971 10.02 -24.66 16.10
N THR A 972 10.74 -25.07 17.14
CA THR A 972 11.71 -26.19 17.10
C THR A 972 11.20 -27.42 17.85
N ASP A 973 10.15 -27.31 18.65
CA ASP A 973 9.54 -28.40 19.41
C ASP A 973 8.13 -28.77 18.91
N GLY A 974 7.50 -27.88 18.16
CA GLY A 974 6.13 -27.98 17.65
C GLY A 974 5.06 -27.53 18.65
N ASP A 975 5.47 -27.17 19.86
CA ASP A 975 4.58 -26.84 20.96
C ASP A 975 4.55 -25.33 21.20
N GLN A 976 5.72 -24.67 21.17
CA GLN A 976 5.84 -23.23 21.39
C GLN A 976 6.28 -22.49 20.11
N TRP A 977 5.57 -21.41 19.80
CA TRP A 977 5.89 -20.51 18.70
C TRP A 977 6.59 -19.26 19.21
N ASN A 978 7.78 -18.99 18.67
CA ASN A 978 8.58 -17.80 18.97
C ASN A 978 8.73 -16.93 17.71
N LYS A 979 8.89 -15.62 17.86
CA LYS A 979 9.19 -14.76 16.70
C LYS A 979 10.59 -15.03 16.16
N LEU A 980 10.73 -15.12 14.84
CA LEU A 980 11.98 -15.54 14.20
C LEU A 980 13.13 -14.55 14.45
N ASP A 981 12.85 -13.25 14.42
CA ASP A 981 13.79 -12.18 14.71
C ASP A 981 14.25 -12.20 16.18
N GLN A 982 13.39 -12.63 17.09
CA GLN A 982 13.75 -12.83 18.50
C GLN A 982 14.61 -14.07 18.74
N VAL A 983 14.62 -15.05 17.83
CA VAL A 983 15.51 -16.22 17.94
C VAL A 983 16.82 -15.96 17.20
N ILE A 984 16.75 -15.32 16.03
CA ILE A 984 17.87 -15.03 15.13
C ILE A 984 17.75 -13.57 14.61
N PRO A 985 18.29 -12.57 15.34
CA PRO A 985 18.06 -11.14 15.06
C PRO A 985 18.47 -10.65 13.66
N ARG A 986 19.40 -11.34 13.01
CA ARG A 986 19.91 -10.99 11.68
C ARG A 986 19.23 -11.72 10.54
N LEU A 987 18.29 -12.63 10.83
CA LEU A 987 17.54 -13.38 9.83
C LEU A 987 16.19 -12.70 9.59
N LYS A 988 16.03 -12.04 8.44
CA LYS A 988 14.83 -11.27 8.08
C LYS A 988 14.31 -11.65 6.70
N PRO A 989 13.74 -12.87 6.52
CA PRO A 989 13.24 -13.33 5.24
C PRO A 989 11.90 -12.65 4.89
N ARG A 990 11.62 -12.46 3.60
CA ARG A 990 10.35 -11.90 3.09
C ARG A 990 9.41 -13.03 2.64
N LEU A 991 8.79 -13.73 3.59
CA LEU A 991 7.88 -14.84 3.27
C LEU A 991 6.43 -14.36 3.08
N PRO A 992 5.73 -14.76 2.00
CA PRO A 992 4.33 -14.38 1.79
C PRO A 992 3.41 -14.86 2.92
N PRO A 993 2.32 -14.13 3.24
CA PRO A 993 1.42 -14.49 4.32
C PRO A 993 0.73 -15.84 4.07
N GLY A 994 0.50 -16.63 5.13
CA GLY A 994 -0.08 -17.97 5.02
C GLY A 994 0.89 -19.01 4.45
N THR A 995 2.20 -18.77 4.58
CA THR A 995 3.25 -19.72 4.16
C THR A 995 3.77 -20.49 5.38
N LEU A 996 3.71 -21.82 5.33
CA LEU A 996 4.26 -22.73 6.33
C LEU A 996 5.30 -23.65 5.70
N ILE A 997 6.54 -23.54 6.16
CA ILE A 997 7.68 -24.29 5.63
C ILE A 997 8.47 -24.96 6.76
N TRP A 998 9.20 -26.01 6.41
CA TRP A 998 10.18 -26.65 7.27
C TRP A 998 11.58 -26.41 6.68
N GLY A 999 12.52 -25.95 7.50
CA GLY A 999 13.80 -25.47 6.99
C GLY A 999 14.84 -25.20 8.06
N GLN A 1000 16.00 -24.69 7.64
CA GLN A 1000 17.10 -24.34 8.54
C GLN A 1000 17.75 -23.00 8.16
N PRO A 1001 17.97 -22.10 9.13
CA PRO A 1001 18.82 -20.92 8.97
C PRO A 1001 20.28 -21.26 8.69
N PHE A 1002 20.90 -20.63 7.70
CA PHE A 1002 22.29 -20.91 7.30
C PHE A 1002 23.09 -19.65 6.98
N CYS A 1003 24.41 -19.78 6.87
CA CYS A 1003 25.32 -18.70 6.48
C CYS A 1003 25.68 -18.78 4.99
N GLU A 1004 25.51 -17.67 4.28
CA GLU A 1004 25.99 -17.47 2.91
C GLU A 1004 27.04 -16.35 2.86
N TYR A 1005 27.90 -16.38 1.84
CA TYR A 1005 29.01 -15.45 1.67
C TYR A 1005 29.00 -14.90 0.24
N ALA A 1006 29.03 -13.59 0.08
CA ALA A 1006 29.17 -12.96 -1.23
C ALA A 1006 30.55 -13.29 -1.83
N ALA A 1007 30.60 -13.78 -3.07
CA ALA A 1007 31.83 -14.25 -3.70
C ALA A 1007 32.87 -13.15 -3.91
N LYS A 1008 32.44 -11.89 -4.11
CA LYS A 1008 33.32 -10.75 -4.42
C LYS A 1008 34.11 -10.24 -3.21
N ASN A 1009 33.46 -10.11 -2.05
CA ASN A 1009 34.05 -9.49 -0.85
C ASN A 1009 34.03 -10.40 0.40
N GLY A 1010 33.53 -11.63 0.27
CA GLY A 1010 33.41 -12.58 1.38
C GLY A 1010 32.49 -12.12 2.51
N LEU A 1011 31.60 -11.15 2.28
CA LEU A 1011 30.68 -10.66 3.29
C LEU A 1011 29.68 -11.75 3.66
N ARG A 1012 29.62 -12.09 4.96
CA ARG A 1012 28.71 -13.09 5.51
C ARG A 1012 27.30 -12.50 5.67
N LYS A 1013 26.30 -13.19 5.14
CA LYS A 1013 24.88 -12.89 5.27
C LYS A 1013 24.14 -14.11 5.83
N HIS A 1014 23.03 -13.87 6.52
CA HIS A 1014 22.16 -14.92 7.03
C HIS A 1014 21.07 -15.20 5.99
N GLY A 1015 20.90 -16.47 5.62
CA GLY A 1015 19.85 -16.96 4.72
C GLY A 1015 19.00 -18.04 5.37
N LEU A 1016 17.92 -18.43 4.69
CA LEU A 1016 17.02 -19.50 5.12
C LEU A 1016 16.92 -20.58 4.05
N PHE A 1017 17.24 -21.84 4.38
CA PHE A 1017 16.97 -22.98 3.51
C PHE A 1017 15.59 -23.56 3.76
N ILE A 1018 14.88 -23.91 2.68
CA ILE A 1018 13.62 -24.66 2.70
C ILE A 1018 13.93 -26.13 2.42
N TYR A 1019 13.57 -27.04 3.33
CA TYR A 1019 13.72 -28.48 3.14
C TYR A 1019 12.46 -29.16 2.62
N ASP A 1020 11.29 -28.69 3.06
CA ASP A 1020 9.98 -29.11 2.55
C ASP A 1020 8.93 -28.03 2.87
N VAL A 1021 7.78 -28.11 2.20
CA VAL A 1021 6.72 -27.10 2.25
C VAL A 1021 5.36 -27.71 2.57
N VAL A 1022 4.69 -27.12 3.56
CA VAL A 1022 3.32 -27.48 3.93
C VAL A 1022 2.32 -26.60 3.17
N CYS A 1023 2.54 -25.28 3.18
CA CYS A 1023 1.63 -24.31 2.59
C CYS A 1023 2.41 -23.13 1.99
N ILE A 1024 1.99 -22.63 0.81
CA ILE A 1024 2.55 -21.43 0.18
C ILE A 1024 1.41 -20.46 -0.11
N TYR A 1025 1.44 -19.25 0.46
CA TYR A 1025 0.45 -18.21 0.18
C TYR A 1025 -1.01 -18.72 0.24
N GLY A 1026 -1.36 -19.48 1.29
CA GLY A 1026 -2.70 -20.06 1.46
C GLY A 1026 -2.91 -21.44 0.82
N ARG A 1027 -2.08 -21.84 -0.15
CA ARG A 1027 -2.21 -23.12 -0.87
C ARG A 1027 -1.67 -24.31 -0.08
N ASP A 1028 -2.51 -25.32 0.14
CA ASP A 1028 -2.09 -26.60 0.75
C ASP A 1028 -1.27 -27.44 -0.25
N CYS A 1029 0.00 -27.68 0.07
CA CYS A 1029 0.93 -28.44 -0.77
C CYS A 1029 1.13 -29.88 -0.30
N ARG A 1030 0.55 -30.31 0.84
CA ARG A 1030 0.93 -31.56 1.52
C ARG A 1030 0.69 -32.82 0.69
N LYS A 1031 -0.37 -32.83 -0.12
CA LYS A 1031 -0.76 -33.96 -0.96
C LYS A 1031 0.07 -34.07 -2.25
N LEU A 1032 0.83 -33.04 -2.60
CA LEU A 1032 1.65 -33.04 -3.82
C LEU A 1032 2.90 -33.89 -3.60
N ALA A 1033 3.42 -34.51 -4.67
CA ALA A 1033 4.72 -35.20 -4.63
C ALA A 1033 5.86 -34.27 -4.17
N TYR A 1034 6.85 -34.82 -3.46
CA TYR A 1034 7.96 -34.04 -2.89
C TYR A 1034 8.67 -33.14 -3.92
N ARG A 1035 9.03 -33.68 -5.10
CA ARG A 1035 9.63 -32.90 -6.21
C ARG A 1035 8.76 -31.68 -6.55
N LYS A 1036 7.44 -31.86 -6.61
CA LYS A 1036 6.51 -30.77 -6.93
C LYS A 1036 6.44 -29.72 -5.82
N ARG A 1037 6.49 -30.12 -4.55
CA ARG A 1037 6.56 -29.19 -3.41
C ARG A 1037 7.84 -28.35 -3.48
N MET A 1038 8.97 -28.97 -3.80
CA MET A 1038 10.26 -28.28 -3.94
C MET A 1038 10.34 -27.37 -5.17
N GLU A 1039 9.72 -27.76 -6.30
CA GLU A 1039 9.56 -26.87 -7.47
C GLU A 1039 8.77 -25.60 -7.11
N LEU A 1040 7.65 -25.75 -6.41
CA LEU A 1040 6.84 -24.61 -5.95
C LEU A 1040 7.61 -23.73 -4.95
N ALA A 1041 8.42 -24.34 -4.07
CA ALA A 1041 9.32 -23.60 -3.18
C ALA A 1041 10.34 -22.78 -3.99
N GLN A 1042 10.96 -23.38 -5.01
CA GLN A 1042 11.92 -22.70 -5.87
C GLN A 1042 11.26 -21.53 -6.63
N GLN A 1043 10.06 -21.74 -7.19
CA GLN A 1043 9.28 -20.68 -7.83
C GLN A 1043 9.00 -19.52 -6.86
N MET A 1044 8.58 -19.82 -5.62
CA MET A 1044 8.39 -18.80 -4.59
C MET A 1044 9.69 -18.01 -4.32
N THR A 1045 10.84 -18.70 -4.15
CA THR A 1045 12.12 -18.01 -3.90
C THR A 1045 12.55 -17.10 -5.04
N ASN A 1046 12.26 -17.48 -6.30
CA ASN A 1046 12.56 -16.65 -7.47
C ASN A 1046 11.71 -15.37 -7.50
N VAL A 1047 10.50 -15.41 -6.94
CA VAL A 1047 9.61 -14.25 -6.82
C VAL A 1047 10.07 -13.31 -5.70
N ILE A 1048 10.32 -13.83 -4.49
CA ILE A 1048 10.54 -12.99 -3.29
C ILE A 1048 11.98 -12.48 -3.12
N ASN A 1049 12.98 -13.14 -3.70
CA ASN A 1049 14.36 -12.66 -3.63
C ASN A 1049 14.61 -11.61 -4.71
N PHE A 1050 15.07 -10.42 -4.32
CA PHE A 1050 15.44 -9.35 -5.23
C PHE A 1050 16.95 -9.06 -5.17
N PRO A 1051 17.55 -8.57 -6.26
CA PRO A 1051 18.94 -8.10 -6.25
C PRO A 1051 19.16 -7.01 -5.17
N ASP A 1052 20.31 -7.05 -4.50
CA ASP A 1052 20.77 -6.07 -3.49
C ASP A 1052 19.83 -5.82 -2.30
N MET A 1053 18.85 -6.70 -2.06
CA MET A 1053 17.95 -6.53 -0.92
C MET A 1053 18.68 -6.64 0.42
N THR A 1054 18.27 -5.82 1.38
CA THR A 1054 18.79 -5.84 2.76
C THR A 1054 18.30 -7.07 3.55
N SER A 1055 17.12 -7.57 3.21
CA SER A 1055 16.51 -8.79 3.75
C SER A 1055 17.32 -10.05 3.47
N SER A 1056 17.09 -11.10 4.27
CA SER A 1056 17.72 -12.41 4.11
C SER A 1056 17.19 -13.15 2.88
N ASN A 1057 18.09 -13.78 2.12
CA ASN A 1057 17.70 -14.64 1.00
C ASN A 1057 17.03 -15.92 1.51
N VAL A 1058 15.96 -16.34 0.85
CA VAL A 1058 15.32 -17.64 1.07
C VAL A 1058 15.72 -18.55 -0.09
N ARG A 1059 16.21 -19.75 0.18
CA ARG A 1059 16.75 -20.65 -0.85
C ARG A 1059 16.23 -22.07 -0.69
N VAL A 1060 16.17 -22.79 -1.81
CA VAL A 1060 16.09 -24.25 -1.80
C VAL A 1060 17.52 -24.79 -1.84
N PRO A 1061 17.91 -25.74 -0.98
CA PRO A 1061 19.23 -26.33 -1.00
C PRO A 1061 19.45 -27.11 -2.32
N PRO A 1062 20.71 -27.33 -2.75
CA PRO A 1062 21.00 -28.16 -3.91
C PRO A 1062 20.31 -29.51 -3.80
N PHE A 1063 19.46 -29.79 -4.77
CA PHE A 1063 18.58 -30.94 -4.86
C PHE A 1063 19.16 -31.92 -5.87
N LEU A 1064 19.74 -33.02 -5.39
CA LEU A 1064 20.55 -33.94 -6.20
C LEU A 1064 20.01 -35.38 -6.12
N ARG A 1065 20.22 -36.16 -7.18
CA ARG A 1065 20.11 -37.62 -7.05
C ARG A 1065 21.28 -38.13 -6.24
N LEU A 1066 21.06 -39.17 -5.45
CA LEU A 1066 22.14 -39.77 -4.67
C LEU A 1066 23.30 -40.27 -5.57
N THR A 1067 22.99 -40.72 -6.78
CA THR A 1067 23.98 -41.13 -7.78
C THR A 1067 24.89 -39.97 -8.23
N GLU A 1068 24.45 -38.72 -8.15
CA GLU A 1068 25.21 -37.53 -8.57
C GLU A 1068 26.13 -36.98 -7.45
N LEU A 1069 25.98 -37.48 -6.22
CA LEU A 1069 26.66 -36.96 -5.04
C LEU A 1069 28.20 -37.01 -5.17
N VAL A 1070 28.73 -38.09 -5.73
CA VAL A 1070 30.19 -38.26 -5.93
C VAL A 1070 30.75 -37.17 -6.84
N ASP A 1071 30.08 -36.93 -7.97
CA ASP A 1071 30.52 -35.91 -8.94
C ASP A 1071 30.35 -34.51 -8.38
N TYR A 1072 29.31 -34.29 -7.59
CA TYR A 1072 29.07 -33.03 -6.89
C TYR A 1072 30.19 -32.70 -5.90
N VAL A 1073 30.55 -33.62 -5.00
CA VAL A 1073 31.59 -33.40 -3.98
C VAL A 1073 32.96 -33.13 -4.62
N LYS A 1074 33.29 -33.84 -5.71
CA LYS A 1074 34.55 -33.62 -6.47
C LYS A 1074 34.63 -32.25 -7.13
N LYS A 1075 33.48 -31.66 -7.51
CA LYS A 1075 33.41 -30.37 -8.21
C LYS A 1075 33.35 -29.16 -7.27
N LEU A 1076 33.32 -29.35 -5.95
CA LEU A 1076 33.26 -28.24 -5.00
C LEU A 1076 34.56 -27.43 -5.01
N PRO A 1077 34.53 -26.13 -5.38
CA PRO A 1077 35.72 -25.30 -5.32
C PRO A 1077 36.17 -25.05 -3.88
N LEU A 1078 37.49 -24.97 -3.69
CA LEU A 1078 38.10 -24.45 -2.47
C LEU A 1078 38.12 -22.93 -2.54
N LEU A 1079 37.40 -22.27 -1.62
CA LEU A 1079 37.30 -20.81 -1.56
C LEU A 1079 37.69 -20.30 -0.16
N PRO A 1080 38.24 -19.08 -0.06
CA PRO A 1080 38.51 -18.46 1.24
C PRO A 1080 37.21 -18.19 2.00
N CYS A 1081 37.22 -18.39 3.32
CA CYS A 1081 36.06 -18.20 4.20
C CYS A 1081 36.46 -17.31 5.38
N LYS A 1082 35.65 -16.30 5.72
CA LYS A 1082 35.94 -15.46 6.90
C LYS A 1082 35.96 -16.23 8.22
N ASP A 1083 35.26 -17.37 8.28
CA ASP A 1083 35.17 -18.19 9.49
C ASP A 1083 36.27 -19.27 9.57
N SER A 1084 37.21 -19.33 8.62
CA SER A 1084 38.30 -20.32 8.60
C SER A 1084 39.58 -19.72 8.01
N HIS A 1085 40.73 -19.98 8.64
CA HIS A 1085 42.04 -19.54 8.13
C HIS A 1085 42.48 -20.29 6.85
N THR A 1086 41.94 -21.48 6.61
CA THR A 1086 42.21 -22.28 5.42
C THR A 1086 41.04 -22.25 4.45
N PRO A 1087 41.28 -22.32 3.13
CA PRO A 1087 40.22 -22.47 2.13
C PRO A 1087 39.35 -23.69 2.43
N VAL A 1088 38.03 -23.53 2.26
CA VAL A 1088 37.05 -24.57 2.54
C VAL A 1088 36.28 -24.89 1.27
N GLN A 1089 35.81 -26.13 1.15
CA GLN A 1089 34.90 -26.53 0.07
C GLN A 1089 33.59 -25.75 0.18
N MET A 1090 33.24 -25.04 -0.89
CA MET A 1090 32.08 -24.14 -0.94
C MET A 1090 31.23 -24.45 -2.17
N HIS A 1091 29.91 -24.42 -2.02
CA HIS A 1091 29.00 -24.43 -3.15
C HIS A 1091 28.80 -23.01 -3.68
N ARG A 1092 28.83 -22.82 -5.02
CA ARG A 1092 28.51 -21.54 -5.66
C ARG A 1092 27.05 -21.52 -6.10
N LEU A 1093 26.32 -20.54 -5.60
CA LEU A 1093 24.93 -20.25 -5.96
C LEU A 1093 24.89 -19.40 -7.25
N PRO A 1094 23.75 -19.36 -7.97
CA PRO A 1094 23.63 -18.66 -9.26
C PRO A 1094 23.85 -17.13 -9.23
N ASP A 1095 23.74 -16.51 -8.06
CA ASP A 1095 23.75 -15.06 -7.83
C ASP A 1095 25.07 -14.58 -7.19
N ASP A 1096 26.19 -15.23 -7.49
CA ASP A 1096 27.52 -14.96 -6.94
C ASP A 1096 27.60 -15.08 -5.40
N PHE A 1097 26.65 -15.76 -4.76
CA PHE A 1097 26.77 -16.17 -3.36
C PHE A 1097 27.37 -17.56 -3.25
N THR A 1098 27.94 -17.86 -2.09
CA THR A 1098 28.51 -19.17 -1.77
C THR A 1098 28.10 -19.62 -0.39
N PHE A 1099 28.06 -20.92 -0.14
CA PHE A 1099 27.83 -21.44 1.20
C PHE A 1099 28.68 -22.69 1.45
N GLN A 1100 29.02 -22.91 2.72
CA GLN A 1100 29.79 -24.07 3.16
C GLN A 1100 28.85 -25.25 3.43
N PRO A 1101 28.98 -26.38 2.72
CA PRO A 1101 28.24 -27.59 3.06
C PRO A 1101 28.59 -28.10 4.47
N HIS A 1102 27.59 -28.55 5.23
CA HIS A 1102 27.74 -28.98 6.63
C HIS A 1102 27.04 -30.30 6.96
N SER A 1103 25.96 -30.64 6.26
CA SER A 1103 25.31 -31.96 6.38
C SER A 1103 24.52 -32.29 5.12
N LEU A 1104 24.13 -33.54 4.96
CA LEU A 1104 23.20 -34.01 3.93
C LEU A 1104 21.89 -34.45 4.59
N LEU A 1105 20.77 -34.20 3.90
CA LEU A 1105 19.50 -34.84 4.19
C LEU A 1105 19.16 -35.81 3.08
N LEU A 1106 19.11 -37.10 3.40
CA LEU A 1106 18.62 -38.15 2.53
C LEU A 1106 17.09 -38.17 2.63
N VAL A 1107 16.42 -38.00 1.50
CA VAL A 1107 14.97 -37.92 1.38
C VAL A 1107 14.44 -39.16 0.70
N GLN A 1108 13.50 -39.83 1.37
CA GLN A 1108 12.66 -40.88 0.79
C GLN A 1108 11.32 -40.27 0.39
N HIS A 1109 11.09 -40.15 -0.91
CA HIS A 1109 9.90 -39.48 -1.47
C HIS A 1109 8.96 -40.41 -2.26
N MET A 1110 9.30 -41.68 -2.35
CA MET A 1110 8.52 -42.75 -2.98
C MET A 1110 8.58 -44.00 -2.13
N THR A 1111 7.67 -44.94 -2.38
CA THR A 1111 7.71 -46.26 -1.73
C THR A 1111 8.95 -47.04 -2.17
N ASP A 1112 9.44 -47.96 -1.32
CA ASP A 1112 10.68 -48.71 -1.60
C ASP A 1112 10.55 -49.73 -2.76
N ASN A 1113 9.36 -49.86 -3.34
CA ASN A 1113 9.08 -50.72 -4.48
C ASN A 1113 9.54 -50.12 -5.81
N TRP A 1114 9.72 -48.80 -5.87
CA TRP A 1114 10.04 -48.06 -7.09
C TRP A 1114 11.46 -47.49 -7.05
N MET A 1115 12.08 -47.38 -8.23
CA MET A 1115 13.39 -46.78 -8.41
C MET A 1115 13.45 -45.93 -9.68
N GLU A 1116 14.25 -44.86 -9.66
CA GLU A 1116 14.49 -43.99 -10.82
C GLU A 1116 15.70 -44.48 -11.63
N GLU A 1117 15.51 -44.71 -12.93
CA GLU A 1117 16.58 -45.10 -13.84
C GLU A 1117 16.60 -44.22 -15.09
N ILE A 1118 17.72 -44.24 -15.81
CA ILE A 1118 17.86 -43.56 -17.11
C ILE A 1118 17.84 -44.63 -18.19
N SER A 1119 16.91 -44.50 -19.14
CA SER A 1119 16.82 -45.39 -20.30
C SER A 1119 18.08 -45.27 -21.15
N ARG A 1120 18.75 -46.39 -21.41
CA ARG A 1120 19.96 -46.42 -22.25
C ARG A 1120 19.67 -46.05 -23.72
N SER A 1121 18.46 -46.33 -24.20
CA SER A 1121 18.07 -46.09 -25.60
C SER A 1121 17.56 -44.68 -25.84
N THR A 1122 16.84 -44.08 -24.89
CA THR A 1122 16.23 -42.75 -25.06
C THR A 1122 16.93 -41.65 -24.27
N GLY A 1123 17.79 -42.00 -23.30
CA GLY A 1123 18.39 -41.05 -22.36
C GLY A 1123 17.39 -40.43 -21.39
N LYS A 1124 16.11 -40.83 -21.43
CA LYS A 1124 15.05 -40.28 -20.57
C LYS A 1124 14.97 -41.02 -19.24
N LEU A 1125 14.62 -40.28 -18.20
CA LEU A 1125 14.31 -40.84 -16.88
C LEU A 1125 13.04 -41.70 -16.98
N TYR A 1126 13.05 -42.86 -16.33
CA TYR A 1126 11.85 -43.69 -16.11
C TYR A 1126 11.86 -44.26 -14.70
N TYR A 1127 10.68 -44.68 -14.24
CA TYR A 1127 10.45 -45.33 -12.96
C TYR A 1127 10.28 -46.83 -13.19
N PHE A 1128 10.99 -47.64 -12.40
CA PHE A 1128 10.91 -49.10 -12.46
C PHE A 1128 10.37 -49.67 -11.16
N ASN A 1129 9.32 -50.49 -11.24
CA ASN A 1129 8.79 -51.23 -10.11
C ASN A 1129 9.53 -52.56 -9.96
N ARG A 1130 10.25 -52.72 -8.85
CA ARG A 1130 11.08 -53.90 -8.59
C ARG A 1130 10.28 -55.17 -8.31
N LEU A 1131 9.06 -55.04 -7.79
CA LEU A 1131 8.20 -56.18 -7.48
C LEU A 1131 7.42 -56.66 -8.69
N LYS A 1132 6.91 -55.72 -9.50
CA LYS A 1132 6.08 -56.01 -10.68
C LYS A 1132 6.88 -56.15 -11.97
N SER A 1133 8.15 -55.75 -11.98
CA SER A 1133 8.99 -55.66 -13.19
C SER A 1133 8.37 -54.80 -14.29
N GLU A 1134 7.72 -53.71 -13.92
CA GLU A 1134 7.07 -52.76 -14.82
C GLU A 1134 7.84 -51.44 -14.87
N SER A 1135 7.91 -50.81 -16.04
CA SER A 1135 8.54 -49.51 -16.25
C SER A 1135 7.52 -48.48 -16.71
N THR A 1136 7.52 -47.29 -16.12
CA THR A 1136 6.68 -46.16 -16.52
C THR A 1136 7.51 -44.89 -16.63
N PHE A 1137 7.12 -43.94 -17.49
CA PHE A 1137 7.78 -42.64 -17.54
C PHE A 1137 7.28 -41.68 -16.46
N ASP A 1138 6.06 -41.92 -15.97
CA ASP A 1138 5.45 -41.19 -14.86
C ASP A 1138 5.26 -42.14 -13.66
N LEU A 1139 5.66 -41.71 -12.47
CA LEU A 1139 5.45 -42.47 -11.24
C LEU A 1139 3.94 -42.43 -10.91
N PRO A 1140 3.28 -43.57 -10.64
CA PRO A 1140 1.85 -43.58 -10.31
C PRO A 1140 1.54 -42.71 -9.09
N GLU A 1141 0.40 -41.99 -9.11
CA GLU A 1141 0.04 -41.06 -8.04
C GLU A 1141 -0.03 -41.70 -6.65
N SER A 1142 -0.43 -42.97 -6.57
CA SER A 1142 -0.51 -43.75 -5.33
C SER A 1142 0.85 -44.05 -4.69
N GLU A 1143 1.95 -43.85 -5.41
CA GLU A 1143 3.31 -44.18 -4.98
C GLU A 1143 4.10 -42.95 -4.54
N HIS A 1144 3.53 -41.74 -4.73
CA HIS A 1144 4.08 -40.51 -4.20
C HIS A 1144 3.83 -40.41 -2.69
N LEU A 1145 4.88 -40.12 -1.93
CA LEU A 1145 4.73 -39.84 -0.50
C LEU A 1145 4.28 -38.39 -0.29
N SER A 1146 3.21 -38.22 0.49
CA SER A 1146 2.76 -36.92 0.98
C SER A 1146 3.78 -36.31 1.94
N PHE A 1147 3.56 -35.05 2.36
CA PHE A 1147 4.42 -34.36 3.33
C PHE A 1147 4.64 -35.17 4.61
N THR A 1148 3.58 -35.78 5.16
CA THR A 1148 3.62 -36.56 6.41
C THR A 1148 4.26 -37.93 6.25
N GLU A 1149 4.28 -38.48 5.03
CA GLU A 1149 4.86 -39.80 4.75
C GLU A 1149 6.31 -39.73 4.29
N THR A 1150 6.76 -38.56 3.82
CA THR A 1150 8.14 -38.33 3.35
C THR A 1150 9.10 -38.45 4.52
N GLN A 1151 10.13 -39.30 4.39
CA GLN A 1151 11.10 -39.55 5.46
C GLN A 1151 12.43 -38.85 5.21
N TYR A 1152 13.05 -38.37 6.30
CA TYR A 1152 14.29 -37.60 6.28
C TYR A 1152 15.33 -38.23 7.21
N ILE A 1153 16.54 -38.46 6.69
CA ILE A 1153 17.68 -38.98 7.45
C ILE A 1153 18.85 -38.00 7.33
N LYS A 1154 19.42 -37.59 8.47
CA LYS A 1154 20.52 -36.62 8.52
C LYS A 1154 21.87 -37.33 8.55
N LEU A 1155 22.79 -36.87 7.70
CA LEU A 1155 24.19 -37.33 7.62
C LEU A 1155 25.14 -36.13 7.79
N PRO A 1156 25.98 -36.08 8.84
CA PRO A 1156 26.93 -34.98 9.02
C PRO A 1156 28.06 -35.01 7.99
N TRP A 1157 28.57 -33.83 7.61
CA TRP A 1157 29.69 -33.71 6.65
C TRP A 1157 30.99 -34.30 7.22
N THR A 1158 31.28 -33.98 8.48
CA THR A 1158 32.41 -34.52 9.26
C THR A 1158 31.90 -35.01 10.60
N THR A 1159 32.55 -36.03 11.16
CA THR A 1159 32.21 -36.61 12.47
C THR A 1159 33.49 -36.85 13.27
N ASP A 1160 33.48 -36.46 14.55
CA ASP A 1160 34.58 -36.70 15.48
C ASP A 1160 34.53 -38.14 16.05
N GLN A 1161 33.39 -38.83 15.90
CA GLN A 1161 33.20 -40.19 16.34
C GLN A 1161 33.63 -41.18 15.25
N LYS A 1162 34.70 -41.95 15.52
CA LYS A 1162 35.29 -42.93 14.58
C LYS A 1162 34.30 -43.97 14.02
N CYS A 1163 33.22 -44.27 14.73
CA CYS A 1163 32.25 -45.30 14.36
C CYS A 1163 31.01 -44.78 13.62
N CYS A 1164 30.86 -43.46 13.50
CA CYS A 1164 29.70 -42.87 12.83
C CYS A 1164 29.99 -42.62 11.35
N PRO A 1165 29.10 -43.00 10.44
CA PRO A 1165 29.23 -42.70 9.01
C PRO A 1165 29.19 -41.18 8.75
N SER A 1166 30.02 -40.74 7.82
CA SER A 1166 30.09 -39.34 7.34
C SER A 1166 29.82 -39.26 5.83
N VAL A 1167 29.72 -38.05 5.29
CA VAL A 1167 29.65 -37.84 3.83
C VAL A 1167 30.83 -38.49 3.11
N ASN A 1168 32.04 -38.42 3.67
CA ASN A 1168 33.22 -39.06 3.08
C ASN A 1168 33.07 -40.58 3.01
N THR A 1169 32.54 -41.19 4.07
CA THR A 1169 32.27 -42.64 4.12
C THR A 1169 31.24 -43.05 3.07
N LEU A 1170 30.18 -42.25 2.90
CA LEU A 1170 29.15 -42.49 1.88
C LEU A 1170 29.71 -42.35 0.46
N VAL A 1171 30.50 -41.31 0.19
CA VAL A 1171 31.15 -41.08 -1.11
C VAL A 1171 32.08 -42.24 -1.46
N GLN A 1172 32.92 -42.70 -0.52
CA GLN A 1172 33.80 -43.85 -0.73
C GLN A 1172 33.02 -45.14 -1.06
N HIS A 1173 31.90 -45.39 -0.37
CA HIS A 1173 31.02 -46.53 -0.65
C HIS A 1173 30.42 -46.46 -2.06
N LEU A 1174 29.95 -45.28 -2.48
CA LEU A 1174 29.39 -45.07 -3.81
C LEU A 1174 30.46 -45.16 -4.93
N GLU A 1175 31.67 -44.68 -4.66
CA GLU A 1175 32.81 -44.77 -5.59
C GLU A 1175 33.28 -46.21 -5.81
N GLY A 1176 33.39 -46.99 -4.72
CA GLY A 1176 33.76 -48.41 -4.79
C GLY A 1176 32.77 -49.25 -5.61
N LYS A 1177 31.56 -48.73 -5.86
CA LYS A 1177 30.54 -49.37 -6.71
C LYS A 1177 30.52 -48.89 -8.16
N ARG A 1178 30.94 -47.65 -8.43
CA ARG A 1178 31.04 -47.13 -9.81
C ARG A 1178 32.18 -47.80 -10.59
N ASN A 1179 33.20 -48.30 -9.90
CA ASN A 1179 34.30 -49.08 -10.49
C ASN A 1179 34.30 -50.54 -9.96
N PRO A 1180 33.47 -51.45 -10.48
CA PRO A 1180 33.74 -52.86 -10.32
C PRO A 1180 34.80 -53.26 -11.35
N CYS A 1181 36.07 -53.25 -10.92
CA CYS A 1181 37.31 -53.48 -11.68
C CYS A 1181 37.81 -52.31 -12.54
#